data_AF-A0A101TN11-F1
#
_entry.id   AF-A0A101TN11-F1
#
_cell.length_a   1.000
_cell.length_b   1.000
_cell.length_c   1.000
_cell.angle_alpha   90.00
_cell.angle_beta   90.00
_cell.angle_gamma   90.00
#
_symmetry.space_group_name_H-M   'P 1'
#
loop_
_entity.id
_entity.type
_entity.pdbx_description
1 polymer ?
#
loop_
_entity_poly.entity_id
_entity_poly.type
_entity_poly.pdbx_seq_one_letter_code
_entity_poly.pdbx_strand_id
1 'polypeptide(L)'
;MNHWVGIVALRDAPSSVSTPLHRMATAVETAHRIRTYSLGTTRKVLHADLRDALRAVGRRYSLANDSARAAASFRAVRFFPDHTDAWRDLPWWLQQDLARELQASVPVQHSGTAVPVRRPARQQPTTAKPQLRAGITAATTSVVQRVGLEPMDVVRPPLTDPGAPFDAVDLGAALEADFAAAGLNLADDPVHARWLRIATLHTSYVYEDVHGPAGLLTPHTLNMLGSLGSAWLNLLVLDALAADPTVQDKDEGAQSARLAHHRKEAVRQLGAWAAAAGFAHLGRGEAQSKTASVAEMLALQVVGALFLIGAHEPARRLVAAKTRNAGRGSGAGAPQHDWLTLLQERPYVRGMKWSYDTEGPDHDRTFTATLRVDDGRTARATGGSKKAARQAAARAFLRRHDPAAAFAVPAPRRAPAPIGPSGYGIDEPGHARAIRDLRQGFGLPGTADPWLAQALTHKSWTYENAGVAERAHQRSNSLLAHTGSHVARALMAYERAHEAASRGLRPAPEEARIGSVSNAECSRLGEELRLTPGMLIGTGERHNLRADPGEGAAQAVLAVAWRQRGARLLTRRPHVLHTWLAALDQGFDPTTQLQNLCSRFGIRLHEPEFYVRGEDHAEERYCELVLTCGTQTIRWAGTPVTGSKTTAKQRAAQEILALLHAHASGTTRMWSTQERAVLRGVLSQQLRQAPHLPPKERLNCARGGDLGLDLLASADAEGFRAWAHRTATLVGALPPDTLDGLTLFYTQCLTQLRYGDDSLLRTALRRVAVGAADSATELAAAAALRSAAAEQPADLRGVLSSWWAGTTETAHVRLSDGTGQLGSLDLTAAEAGALREVLVWTAQAAGAVDRPMSVELTIIADRLYVLLGIDGVNVPKTCAALLPLLDEVAPSMRCTATEDSLLLHWRQPDGVGDLDETALAVAGLTALAAPLAAPADLTRQAQDASPYNAGRDTA
;
A
#
# COMPACT_ATOMS: atom_id res chain seq x y z
N MET A 1 53.52 22.38 -17.33
CA MET A 1 54.35 21.56 -16.42
C MET A 1 54.13 22.05 -15.00
N ASN A 2 53.82 21.09 -14.13
CA ASN A 2 53.32 21.24 -12.76
C ASN A 2 54.27 22.02 -11.85
N HIS A 3 53.79 23.06 -11.18
CA HIS A 3 54.31 23.48 -9.87
C HIS A 3 53.15 23.47 -8.88
N TRP A 4 52.89 22.27 -8.35
CA TRP A 4 52.25 22.13 -7.05
C TRP A 4 53.25 22.67 -6.04
N VAL A 5 53.04 23.90 -5.58
CA VAL A 5 53.89 24.48 -4.53
C VAL A 5 53.60 23.73 -3.25
N GLY A 6 54.66 23.19 -2.66
CA GLY A 6 54.60 22.41 -1.44
C GLY A 6 53.94 23.16 -0.29
N ILE A 7 53.30 22.37 0.57
CA ILE A 7 53.19 22.54 2.03
C ILE A 7 53.38 24.00 2.48
N VAL A 8 52.27 24.72 2.62
CA VAL A 8 52.27 25.94 3.43
C VAL A 8 52.48 25.51 4.88
N ALA A 9 53.62 25.93 5.42
CA ALA A 9 53.98 25.76 6.82
C ALA A 9 52.83 26.19 7.73
N LEU A 10 52.44 25.29 8.63
CA LEU A 10 51.70 25.63 9.83
C LEU A 10 52.55 26.64 10.61
N ARG A 11 52.15 27.92 10.56
CA ARG A 11 52.40 28.80 11.70
C ARG A 11 51.66 28.18 12.88
N ASP A 12 52.39 27.96 13.97
CA ASP A 12 51.95 27.33 15.21
C ASP A 12 50.47 27.59 15.52
N ALA A 13 49.63 26.56 15.34
CA ALA A 13 48.31 26.52 15.94
C ALA A 13 48.45 25.87 17.33
N PRO A 14 47.81 26.43 18.37
CA PRO A 14 47.88 25.89 19.72
C PRO A 14 47.41 24.43 19.75
N SER A 15 47.96 23.67 20.70
CA SER A 15 47.86 22.22 20.92
C SER A 15 46.46 21.63 21.14
N SER A 16 45.40 22.30 20.69
CA SER A 16 44.00 21.89 20.80
C SER A 16 43.29 21.67 19.46
N VAL A 17 43.94 21.85 18.31
CA VAL A 17 43.33 21.62 16.98
C VAL A 17 43.64 20.19 16.51
N SER A 18 42.61 19.37 16.33
CA SER A 18 42.74 18.01 15.79
C SER A 18 43.43 18.02 14.43
N THR A 19 44.39 17.12 14.22
CA THR A 19 45.06 16.95 12.92
C THR A 19 44.05 16.53 11.84
N PRO A 20 44.29 16.81 10.53
CA PRO A 20 43.43 16.36 9.42
C PRO A 20 43.13 14.85 9.48
N LEU A 21 44.16 14.03 9.73
CA LEU A 21 44.01 12.59 9.93
C LEU A 21 43.09 12.23 11.10
N HIS A 22 43.13 12.99 12.21
CA HIS A 22 42.24 12.76 13.34
C HIS A 22 40.79 13.15 13.03
N ARG A 23 40.56 14.25 12.31
CA ARG A 23 39.21 14.65 11.84
C ARG A 23 38.63 13.62 10.88
N MET A 24 39.42 13.20 9.91
CA MET A 24 39.06 12.14 8.97
C MET A 24 38.78 10.82 9.67
N ALA A 25 39.66 10.38 10.58
CA ALA A 25 39.43 9.17 11.36
C ALA A 25 38.16 9.27 12.22
N THR A 26 37.88 10.43 12.81
CA THR A 26 36.65 10.67 13.59
C THR A 26 35.42 10.70 12.70
N ALA A 27 35.49 11.30 11.51
CA ALA A 27 34.39 11.33 10.54
C ALA A 27 34.10 9.93 9.98
N VAL A 28 35.15 9.17 9.63
CA VAL A 28 35.05 7.78 9.20
C VAL A 28 34.54 6.90 10.34
N GLU A 29 35.03 7.08 11.57
CA GLU A 29 34.53 6.37 12.75
C GLU A 29 33.09 6.75 13.06
N THR A 30 32.68 8.01 12.89
CA THR A 30 31.28 8.45 13.04
C THR A 30 30.39 7.80 11.98
N ALA A 31 30.81 7.85 10.71
CA ALA A 31 30.17 7.15 9.61
C ALA A 31 30.16 5.62 9.82
N HIS A 32 31.17 5.05 10.48
CA HIS A 32 31.25 3.64 10.83
C HIS A 32 30.50 3.28 12.12
N ARG A 33 30.28 4.19 13.08
CA ARG A 33 29.47 3.96 14.28
C ARG A 33 27.99 3.85 13.95
N ILE A 34 27.60 4.29 12.75
CA ILE A 34 26.32 3.99 12.06
C ILE A 34 26.26 2.50 11.61
N ARG A 35 27.23 1.66 11.98
CA ARG A 35 27.15 0.19 11.78
C ARG A 35 26.06 -0.48 12.61
N THR A 36 25.48 0.17 13.63
CA THR A 36 24.37 -0.40 14.41
C THR A 36 23.25 0.60 14.65
N TYR A 37 22.02 0.21 14.33
CA TYR A 37 20.80 0.99 14.55
C TYR A 37 20.04 0.50 15.78
N SER A 38 19.44 1.43 16.52
CA SER A 38 18.60 1.09 17.67
C SER A 38 17.15 0.86 17.23
N LEU A 39 16.73 -0.40 17.20
CA LEU A 39 15.33 -0.80 17.03
C LEU A 39 14.66 -0.81 18.41
N GLY A 40 14.00 0.30 18.73
CA GLY A 40 13.37 0.55 20.01
C GLY A 40 14.34 0.76 21.18
N THR A 41 13.91 0.44 22.40
CA THR A 41 14.66 0.81 23.62
C THR A 41 15.86 -0.07 23.94
N THR A 42 16.02 -1.25 23.31
CA THR A 42 17.01 -2.25 23.77
C THR A 42 17.75 -3.03 22.67
N ARG A 43 17.31 -3.07 21.41
CA ARG A 43 17.95 -3.90 20.38
C ARG A 43 18.79 -3.07 19.41
N LYS A 44 20.04 -3.47 19.22
CA LYS A 44 20.93 -2.96 18.16
C LYS A 44 20.96 -3.94 16.99
N VAL A 45 20.85 -3.44 15.77
CA VAL A 45 20.89 -4.24 14.53
C VAL A 45 22.00 -3.71 13.63
N LEU A 46 22.78 -4.60 13.01
CA LEU A 46 23.86 -4.17 12.11
C LEU A 46 23.29 -3.52 10.85
N HIS A 47 23.99 -2.53 10.29
CA HIS A 47 23.59 -1.85 9.05
C HIS A 47 23.47 -2.82 7.86
N ALA A 48 24.35 -3.82 7.77
CA ALA A 48 24.28 -4.85 6.75
C ALA A 48 22.99 -5.68 6.87
N ASP A 49 22.72 -6.20 8.08
CA ASP A 49 21.49 -6.95 8.38
C ASP A 49 20.22 -6.12 8.09
N LEU A 50 20.25 -4.82 8.41
CA LEU A 50 19.17 -3.89 8.13
C LEU A 50 18.93 -3.74 6.62
N ARG A 51 19.99 -3.56 5.83
CA ARG A 51 19.88 -3.46 4.36
C ARG A 51 19.36 -4.74 3.75
N ASP A 52 19.83 -5.89 4.23
CA ASP A 52 19.37 -7.18 3.73
C ASP A 52 17.91 -7.44 4.11
N ALA A 53 17.49 -7.07 5.32
CA ALA A 53 16.10 -7.13 5.72
C ALA A 53 15.21 -6.18 4.89
N LEU A 54 15.66 -4.95 4.62
CA LEU A 54 14.95 -4.01 3.73
C LEU A 54 14.84 -4.56 2.29
N ARG A 55 15.87 -5.22 1.77
CA ARG A 55 15.82 -5.91 0.47
C ARG A 55 14.86 -7.09 0.49
N ALA A 56 14.88 -7.90 1.55
CA ALA A 56 13.98 -9.04 1.71
C ALA A 56 12.52 -8.58 1.74
N VAL A 57 12.21 -7.53 2.51
CA VAL A 57 10.90 -6.87 2.53
C VAL A 57 10.54 -6.33 1.13
N GLY A 58 11.45 -5.61 0.48
CA GLY A 58 11.23 -5.07 -0.88
C GLY A 58 10.93 -6.16 -1.92
N ARG A 59 11.68 -7.27 -1.91
CA ARG A 59 11.50 -8.40 -2.82
C ARG A 59 10.21 -9.16 -2.57
N ARG A 60 9.77 -9.24 -1.30
CA ARG A 60 8.46 -9.80 -0.95
C ARG A 60 7.34 -8.96 -1.57
N TYR A 61 7.44 -7.64 -1.45
CA TYR A 61 6.48 -6.72 -2.07
C TYR A 61 6.53 -6.75 -3.60
N SER A 62 7.72 -6.91 -4.19
CA SER A 62 7.86 -7.07 -5.63
C SER A 62 7.11 -8.32 -6.14
N LEU A 63 7.27 -9.46 -5.47
CA LEU A 63 6.51 -10.68 -5.79
C LEU A 63 5.02 -10.51 -5.55
N ALA A 64 4.65 -9.74 -4.53
CA ALA A 64 3.27 -9.34 -4.29
C ALA A 64 2.70 -8.42 -5.38
N ASN A 65 3.54 -8.05 -6.36
CA ASN A 65 3.30 -7.07 -7.40
C ASN A 65 2.81 -5.74 -6.79
N ASP A 66 3.45 -5.36 -5.69
CA ASP A 66 3.37 -4.08 -4.98
C ASP A 66 4.63 -3.27 -5.27
N SER A 67 4.70 -2.70 -6.48
CA SER A 67 5.87 -1.97 -6.95
C SER A 67 6.14 -0.71 -6.13
N ALA A 68 5.10 -0.12 -5.53
CA ALA A 68 5.19 1.01 -4.63
C ALA A 68 5.98 0.70 -3.35
N ARG A 69 5.55 -0.30 -2.57
CA ARG A 69 6.23 -0.70 -1.33
C ARG A 69 7.58 -1.33 -1.60
N ALA A 70 7.71 -2.06 -2.72
CA ALA A 70 9.00 -2.54 -3.18
C ALA A 70 9.96 -1.37 -3.45
N ALA A 71 9.53 -0.38 -4.24
CA ALA A 71 10.32 0.81 -4.53
C ALA A 71 10.65 1.60 -3.26
N ALA A 72 9.71 1.79 -2.33
CA ALA A 72 9.96 2.45 -1.05
C ALA A 72 10.98 1.68 -0.19
N SER A 73 10.91 0.36 -0.16
CA SER A 73 11.87 -0.49 0.57
C SER A 73 13.27 -0.43 -0.06
N PHE A 74 13.37 -0.58 -1.38
CA PHE A 74 14.64 -0.46 -2.10
C PHE A 74 15.19 0.96 -2.09
N ARG A 75 14.31 1.96 -2.02
CA ARG A 75 14.69 3.34 -1.78
C ARG A 75 15.25 3.49 -0.36
N ALA A 76 14.65 2.90 0.66
CA ALA A 76 15.24 2.89 2.01
C ALA A 76 16.61 2.17 2.04
N VAL A 77 16.84 1.13 1.23
CA VAL A 77 18.18 0.52 1.05
C VAL A 77 19.18 1.53 0.45
N ARG A 78 18.69 2.44 -0.39
CA ARG A 78 19.49 3.48 -1.03
C ARG A 78 19.69 4.70 -0.14
N PHE A 79 18.69 5.18 0.58
CA PHE A 79 18.67 6.45 1.29
C PHE A 79 18.28 6.27 2.77
N PHE A 80 18.96 5.36 3.47
CA PHE A 80 18.72 5.21 4.89
C PHE A 80 19.38 6.36 5.65
N PRO A 81 18.67 7.12 6.51
CA PRO A 81 19.27 8.24 7.22
C PRO A 81 20.38 7.81 8.18
N ASP A 82 21.42 8.64 8.26
CA ASP A 82 22.66 8.39 9.00
C ASP A 82 22.56 8.82 10.48
N HIS A 83 21.53 8.36 11.21
CA HIS A 83 21.39 8.60 12.66
C HIS A 83 20.74 7.44 13.41
N THR A 84 20.96 7.38 14.73
CA THR A 84 20.57 6.25 15.61
C THR A 84 19.08 5.94 15.65
N ASP A 85 18.22 6.96 15.46
CA ASP A 85 16.75 6.85 15.44
C ASP A 85 16.15 6.83 14.01
N ALA A 86 16.97 6.72 12.95
CA ALA A 86 16.55 6.81 11.53
C ALA A 86 15.46 5.81 11.12
N TRP A 87 15.32 4.71 11.87
CA TRP A 87 14.21 3.76 11.68
C TRP A 87 12.83 4.43 11.83
N ARG A 88 12.71 5.50 12.63
CA ARG A 88 11.46 6.23 12.85
C ARG A 88 11.01 7.05 11.64
N ASP A 89 11.93 7.39 10.76
CA ASP A 89 11.66 8.17 9.55
C ASP A 89 11.12 7.29 8.42
N LEU A 90 11.26 5.97 8.56
CA LEU A 90 10.64 5.03 7.63
C LEU A 90 9.12 5.06 7.75
N PRO A 91 8.39 4.75 6.67
CA PRO A 91 6.96 4.50 6.74
C PRO A 91 6.62 3.45 7.81
N TRP A 92 5.56 3.70 8.59
CA TRP A 92 5.16 2.83 9.70
C TRP A 92 5.01 1.35 9.29
N TRP A 93 4.45 1.06 8.11
CA TRP A 93 4.33 -0.33 7.62
C TRP A 93 5.70 -0.98 7.40
N LEU A 94 6.67 -0.22 6.87
CA LEU A 94 8.03 -0.71 6.63
C LEU A 94 8.74 -0.95 7.96
N GLN A 95 8.50 -0.09 8.95
CA GLN A 95 9.00 -0.31 10.32
C GLN A 95 8.49 -1.64 10.89
N GLN A 96 7.20 -1.95 10.73
CA GLN A 96 6.61 -3.20 11.22
C GLN A 96 7.16 -4.43 10.51
N ASP A 97 7.24 -4.38 9.18
CA ASP A 97 7.73 -5.52 8.39
C ASP A 97 9.22 -5.75 8.60
N LEU A 98 9.99 -4.67 8.72
CA LEU A 98 11.40 -4.72 9.05
C LEU A 98 11.61 -5.31 10.45
N ALA A 99 10.81 -4.89 11.43
CA ALA A 99 10.86 -5.46 12.76
C ALA A 99 10.48 -6.95 12.76
N ARG A 100 9.47 -7.35 11.97
CA ARG A 100 9.10 -8.75 11.78
C ARG A 100 10.24 -9.55 11.15
N GLU A 101 10.86 -9.01 10.12
CA GLU A 101 11.98 -9.65 9.40
C GLU A 101 13.20 -9.85 10.30
N LEU A 102 13.50 -8.84 11.10
CA LEU A 102 14.60 -8.88 12.07
C LEU A 102 14.21 -9.62 13.36
N GLN A 103 12.98 -10.13 13.48
CA GLN A 103 12.42 -10.74 14.69
C GLN A 103 12.55 -9.83 15.94
N ALA A 104 12.44 -8.51 15.76
CA ALA A 104 12.59 -7.48 16.78
C ALA A 104 11.22 -7.00 17.31
N SER A 105 11.12 -6.73 18.61
CA SER A 105 9.92 -6.13 19.21
C SER A 105 9.85 -4.64 18.90
N VAL A 106 8.79 -4.19 18.22
CA VAL A 106 8.52 -2.76 18.02
C VAL A 106 8.05 -2.16 19.35
N PRO A 107 8.63 -1.05 19.85
CA PRO A 107 8.06 -0.35 20.99
C PRO A 107 6.72 0.27 20.59
N VAL A 108 5.67 -0.02 21.35
CA VAL A 108 4.39 0.69 21.26
C VAL A 108 4.65 2.15 21.64
N GLN A 109 4.54 3.08 20.68
CA GLN A 109 4.66 4.51 20.94
C GLN A 109 3.59 4.93 21.97
N HIS A 110 4.02 5.19 23.20
CA HIS A 110 3.23 5.94 24.17
C HIS A 110 3.71 7.38 24.08
N SER A 111 2.97 8.23 23.38
CA SER A 111 3.14 9.68 23.46
C SER A 111 2.58 10.16 24.81
N GLY A 112 3.40 10.04 25.86
CA GLY A 112 3.08 10.56 27.18
C GLY A 112 4.36 11.08 27.84
N THR A 113 4.40 12.38 28.07
CA THR A 113 5.41 13.06 28.89
C THR A 113 5.63 12.31 30.20
N ALA A 114 6.85 11.79 30.41
CA ALA A 114 7.20 11.05 31.61
C ALA A 114 7.28 11.99 32.82
N VAL A 115 6.31 11.90 33.72
CA VAL A 115 6.46 12.36 35.11
C VAL A 115 7.26 11.29 35.86
N PRO A 116 8.34 11.63 36.58
CA PRO A 116 9.21 10.64 37.19
C PRO A 116 8.55 10.06 38.45
N VAL A 117 8.13 8.79 38.40
CA VAL A 117 7.70 8.03 39.57
C VAL A 117 8.94 7.40 40.23
N ARG A 118 9.18 7.76 41.50
CA ARG A 118 10.23 7.18 42.36
C ARG A 118 10.06 5.66 42.49
N ARG A 119 11.14 4.92 42.25
CA ARG A 119 11.27 3.48 42.57
C ARG A 119 11.34 3.27 44.09
N PRO A 120 10.66 2.27 44.68
CA PRO A 120 11.09 1.67 45.93
C PRO A 120 12.12 0.56 45.68
N ALA A 121 12.93 0.34 46.72
CA ALA A 121 14.20 -0.38 46.71
C ALA A 121 14.08 -1.91 46.57
N ARG A 122 15.17 -2.48 46.05
CA ARG A 122 15.50 -3.92 46.05
C ARG A 122 15.40 -4.52 47.46
N GLN A 123 14.81 -5.71 47.56
CA GLN A 123 15.23 -6.72 48.54
C GLN A 123 15.55 -8.04 47.82
N GLN A 124 16.67 -8.62 48.26
CA GLN A 124 17.34 -9.80 47.75
C GLN A 124 16.74 -11.11 48.31
N PRO A 125 17.10 -12.27 47.73
CA PRO A 125 16.37 -13.53 47.86
C PRO A 125 16.83 -14.36 49.06
N THR A 126 15.91 -15.10 49.68
CA THR A 126 16.25 -16.18 50.61
C THR A 126 15.70 -17.52 50.13
N THR A 127 16.62 -18.47 50.10
CA THR A 127 16.55 -19.87 49.70
C THR A 127 15.78 -20.76 50.67
N ALA A 128 14.93 -21.66 50.17
CA ALA A 128 14.69 -22.99 50.76
C ALA A 128 14.01 -23.93 49.75
N LYS A 129 14.49 -25.19 49.70
CA LYS A 129 14.09 -26.31 48.83
C LYS A 129 13.34 -27.37 49.69
N PRO A 130 12.78 -28.45 49.12
CA PRO A 130 11.35 -28.68 48.89
C PRO A 130 10.71 -29.68 49.88
N GLN A 131 9.38 -29.63 50.05
CA GLN A 131 8.62 -30.74 50.64
C GLN A 131 7.34 -31.02 49.84
N LEU A 132 7.29 -32.23 49.26
CA LEU A 132 6.10 -32.81 48.66
C LEU A 132 5.03 -33.05 49.74
N ARG A 133 3.83 -32.48 49.56
CA ARG A 133 2.58 -33.06 50.04
C ARG A 133 1.50 -32.88 48.98
N ALA A 134 0.98 -34.02 48.53
CA ALA A 134 -0.19 -34.15 47.69
C ALA A 134 -1.42 -33.55 48.41
N GLY A 135 -2.16 -32.70 47.72
CA GLY A 135 -3.36 -32.05 48.23
C GLY A 135 -4.11 -31.39 47.08
N ILE A 136 -5.08 -32.12 46.54
CA ILE A 136 -6.06 -31.68 45.55
C ILE A 136 -6.65 -30.33 46.00
N THR A 137 -6.38 -29.26 45.25
CA THR A 137 -7.01 -27.96 45.46
C THR A 137 -7.36 -27.36 44.10
N ALA A 138 -8.60 -26.85 44.03
CA ALA A 138 -9.22 -26.26 42.87
C ALA A 138 -8.28 -25.29 42.14
N ALA A 139 -8.09 -25.51 40.84
CA ALA A 139 -7.36 -24.61 39.97
C ALA A 139 -8.02 -23.23 40.00
N THR A 140 -7.43 -22.34 40.80
CA THR A 140 -7.74 -20.92 40.80
C THR A 140 -7.37 -20.43 39.40
N THR A 141 -8.38 -20.07 38.61
CA THR A 141 -8.24 -19.59 37.25
C THR A 141 -7.40 -18.32 37.29
N SER A 142 -6.14 -18.41 36.89
CA SER A 142 -5.28 -17.23 36.76
C SER A 142 -5.92 -16.30 35.74
N VAL A 143 -6.11 -15.03 36.14
CA VAL A 143 -6.62 -13.97 35.28
C VAL A 143 -5.55 -13.69 34.23
N VAL A 144 -5.62 -14.38 33.09
CA VAL A 144 -4.87 -13.99 31.90
C VAL A 144 -5.51 -12.71 31.38
N GLN A 145 -4.91 -11.57 31.69
CA GLN A 145 -5.28 -10.27 31.16
C GLN A 145 -5.13 -10.31 29.63
N ARG A 146 -6.19 -9.99 28.87
CA ARG A 146 -6.11 -9.89 27.40
C ARG A 146 -5.25 -8.67 27.04
N VAL A 147 -4.03 -8.91 26.60
CA VAL A 147 -3.10 -7.87 26.15
C VAL A 147 -3.66 -7.19 24.91
N GLY A 148 -3.67 -5.84 24.87
CA GLY A 148 -3.97 -5.07 23.65
C GLY A 148 -5.43 -4.64 23.43
N LEU A 149 -6.33 -4.89 24.38
CA LEU A 149 -7.72 -4.37 24.30
C LEU A 149 -7.86 -2.92 24.79
N GLU A 150 -6.83 -2.33 25.39
CA GLU A 150 -6.90 -0.95 25.89
C GLU A 150 -7.23 0.05 24.77
N PRO A 151 -8.24 0.93 24.94
CA PRO A 151 -8.57 1.94 23.95
C PRO A 151 -7.45 2.96 23.80
N MET A 152 -7.11 3.30 22.56
CA MET A 152 -6.13 4.33 22.22
C MET A 152 -6.65 5.33 21.22
N ASP A 153 -6.13 6.55 21.30
CA ASP A 153 -6.35 7.57 20.29
C ASP A 153 -5.41 7.33 19.10
N VAL A 154 -5.95 7.45 17.90
CA VAL A 154 -5.20 7.24 16.66
C VAL A 154 -4.72 8.59 16.15
N VAL A 155 -3.41 8.81 16.22
CA VAL A 155 -2.74 9.97 15.63
C VAL A 155 -2.32 9.61 14.21
N ARG A 156 -2.63 10.47 13.24
CA ARG A 156 -2.21 10.32 11.84
C ARG A 156 -1.42 11.54 11.39
N PRO A 157 -0.46 11.37 10.47
CA PRO A 157 0.19 12.51 9.82
C PRO A 157 -0.84 13.37 9.08
N PRO A 158 -0.68 14.70 9.00
CA PRO A 158 -1.60 15.53 8.23
C PRO A 158 -1.61 15.12 6.75
N LEU A 159 -2.71 15.42 6.05
CA LEU A 159 -2.77 15.24 4.60
C LEU A 159 -1.74 16.14 3.91
N THR A 160 -1.16 15.66 2.81
CA THR A 160 -0.29 16.51 1.98
C THR A 160 -1.10 17.70 1.49
N ASP A 161 -0.58 18.91 1.65
CA ASP A 161 -1.16 20.09 1.03
C ASP A 161 -0.99 19.99 -0.50
N PRO A 162 -2.08 19.96 -1.28
CA PRO A 162 -1.97 19.95 -2.73
C PRO A 162 -1.29 21.20 -3.31
N GLY A 163 -1.28 22.31 -2.56
CA GLY A 163 -0.71 23.58 -2.93
C GLY A 163 -1.71 24.55 -3.56
N ALA A 164 -1.32 25.83 -3.58
CA ALA A 164 -2.11 26.94 -4.12
C ALA A 164 -2.61 26.77 -5.57
N PRO A 165 -1.93 26.04 -6.49
CA PRO A 165 -2.46 25.82 -7.84
C PRO A 165 -3.85 25.18 -7.87
N PHE A 166 -4.20 24.37 -6.87
CA PHE A 166 -5.53 23.79 -6.78
C PHE A 166 -6.60 24.77 -6.31
N ASP A 167 -6.25 25.96 -5.82
CA ASP A 167 -7.26 26.98 -5.47
C ASP A 167 -7.98 27.55 -6.70
N ALA A 168 -7.37 27.45 -7.88
CA ALA A 168 -7.96 27.86 -9.15
C ALA A 168 -8.98 26.86 -9.72
N VAL A 169 -9.06 25.64 -9.16
CA VAL A 169 -10.07 24.65 -9.57
C VAL A 169 -11.40 25.01 -8.93
N ASP A 170 -12.38 25.39 -9.74
CA ASP A 170 -13.70 25.83 -9.27
C ASP A 170 -14.54 24.65 -8.77
N LEU A 171 -15.02 24.66 -7.52
CA LEU A 171 -15.93 23.62 -7.04
C LEU A 171 -17.34 23.75 -7.62
N GLY A 172 -17.70 24.94 -8.11
CA GLY A 172 -19.05 25.30 -8.51
C GLY A 172 -19.96 25.62 -7.32
N ALA A 173 -20.69 26.73 -7.42
CA ALA A 173 -21.53 27.25 -6.35
C ALA A 173 -22.58 26.25 -5.80
N ALA A 174 -23.08 25.34 -6.65
CA ALA A 174 -24.04 24.32 -6.24
C ALA A 174 -23.43 23.29 -5.27
N LEU A 175 -22.18 22.86 -5.54
CA LEU A 175 -21.48 21.90 -4.68
C LEU A 175 -21.08 22.55 -3.35
N GLU A 176 -20.61 23.80 -3.39
CA GLU A 176 -20.29 24.56 -2.17
C GLU A 176 -21.52 24.76 -1.28
N ALA A 177 -22.68 25.10 -1.87
CA ALA A 177 -23.94 25.21 -1.15
C ALA A 177 -24.37 23.88 -0.52
N ASP A 178 -24.16 22.76 -1.23
CA ASP A 178 -24.44 21.42 -0.71
C ASP A 178 -23.51 21.03 0.44
N PHE A 179 -22.22 21.40 0.39
CA PHE A 179 -21.29 21.21 1.50
C PHE A 179 -21.68 22.06 2.72
N ALA A 180 -22.04 23.33 2.51
CA ALA A 180 -22.50 24.21 3.57
C ALA A 180 -23.80 23.68 4.22
N ALA A 181 -24.77 23.23 3.41
CA ALA A 181 -26.00 22.60 3.89
C ALA A 181 -25.73 21.27 4.64
N ALA A 182 -24.68 20.56 4.25
CA ALA A 182 -24.19 19.39 4.97
C ALA A 182 -23.33 19.76 6.20
N GLY A 183 -23.13 21.04 6.52
CA GLY A 183 -22.41 21.51 7.70
C GLY A 183 -20.88 21.45 7.56
N LEU A 184 -20.35 21.64 6.36
CA LEU A 184 -18.93 21.77 6.07
C LEU A 184 -18.62 23.19 5.60
N ASN A 185 -17.71 23.89 6.29
CA ASN A 185 -17.20 25.20 5.88
C ASN A 185 -15.81 25.03 5.24
N LEU A 186 -15.70 25.36 3.94
CA LEU A 186 -14.45 25.22 3.19
C LEU A 186 -13.37 26.21 3.63
N ALA A 187 -13.74 27.29 4.32
CA ALA A 187 -12.79 28.28 4.84
C ALA A 187 -12.05 27.81 6.10
N ASP A 188 -12.53 26.75 6.77
CA ASP A 188 -11.93 26.27 8.01
C ASP A 188 -10.55 25.64 7.78
N ASP A 189 -10.34 25.01 6.62
CA ASP A 189 -9.09 24.34 6.26
C ASP A 189 -8.85 24.38 4.74
N PRO A 190 -7.87 25.16 4.24
CA PRO A 190 -7.58 25.27 2.81
C PRO A 190 -7.05 23.96 2.20
N VAL A 191 -6.38 23.12 3.00
CA VAL A 191 -5.89 21.81 2.53
C VAL A 191 -7.08 20.90 2.24
N HIS A 192 -8.08 20.88 3.13
CA HIS A 192 -9.32 20.13 2.92
C HIS A 192 -10.09 20.62 1.69
N ALA A 193 -10.18 21.94 1.49
CA ALA A 193 -10.83 22.51 0.31
C ALA A 193 -10.13 22.07 -1.00
N ARG A 194 -8.80 22.06 -1.03
CA ARG A 194 -8.02 21.59 -2.20
C ARG A 194 -8.20 20.09 -2.47
N TRP A 195 -8.30 19.24 -1.44
CA TRP A 195 -8.63 17.81 -1.64
C TRP A 195 -10.04 17.59 -2.21
N LEU A 196 -11.01 18.41 -1.83
CA LEU A 196 -12.35 18.37 -2.43
C LEU A 196 -12.33 18.83 -3.88
N ARG A 197 -11.51 19.83 -4.23
CA ARG A 197 -11.29 20.25 -5.62
C ARG A 197 -10.68 19.13 -6.47
N ILE A 198 -9.66 18.45 -5.95
CA ILE A 198 -9.09 17.25 -6.59
C ILE A 198 -10.16 16.21 -6.92
N ALA A 199 -11.11 15.99 -6.01
CA ALA A 199 -12.16 14.98 -6.18
C ALA A 199 -13.11 15.27 -7.35
N THR A 200 -13.13 16.51 -7.86
CA THR A 200 -13.93 16.94 -9.02
C THR A 200 -13.24 16.69 -10.36
N LEU A 201 -11.96 16.30 -10.35
CA LEU A 201 -11.17 16.04 -11.54
C LEU A 201 -11.41 14.62 -12.07
N HIS A 202 -11.48 14.48 -13.39
CA HIS A 202 -11.48 13.20 -14.08
C HIS A 202 -10.09 12.84 -14.60
N THR A 203 -9.81 11.55 -14.79
CA THR A 203 -8.52 11.07 -15.31
C THR A 203 -8.20 11.67 -16.68
N SER A 204 -9.20 11.91 -17.54
CA SER A 204 -8.98 12.58 -18.82
C SER A 204 -8.50 14.03 -18.68
N TYR A 205 -8.92 14.74 -17.63
CA TYR A 205 -8.40 16.08 -17.32
C TYR A 205 -6.94 16.02 -16.87
N VAL A 206 -6.60 15.05 -16.02
CA VAL A 206 -5.21 14.79 -15.55
C VAL A 206 -4.27 14.47 -16.71
N TYR A 207 -4.74 13.75 -17.73
CA TYR A 207 -3.92 13.45 -18.92
C TYR A 207 -3.72 14.65 -19.85
N GLU A 208 -4.64 15.62 -19.88
CA GLU A 208 -4.55 16.80 -20.74
C GLU A 208 -3.79 17.97 -20.07
N ASP A 209 -3.96 18.18 -18.77
CA ASP A 209 -3.36 19.29 -18.01
C ASP A 209 -2.02 18.90 -17.33
N VAL A 210 -1.07 18.41 -18.14
CA VAL A 210 0.22 17.87 -17.63
C VAL A 210 1.11 18.95 -17.00
N HIS A 211 0.97 20.21 -17.41
CA HIS A 211 1.79 21.34 -16.94
C HIS A 211 1.06 22.25 -15.93
N GLY A 212 -0.23 22.03 -15.69
CA GLY A 212 -1.01 22.73 -14.67
C GLY A 212 -1.14 21.93 -13.37
N PRO A 213 -2.08 22.32 -12.48
CA PRO A 213 -2.29 21.66 -11.19
C PRO A 213 -2.50 20.15 -11.31
N ALA A 214 -3.18 19.68 -12.36
CA ALA A 214 -3.47 18.25 -12.53
C ALA A 214 -2.20 17.42 -12.81
N GLY A 215 -1.14 18.03 -13.36
CA GLY A 215 0.17 17.42 -13.56
C GLY A 215 0.87 16.99 -12.26
N LEU A 216 0.40 17.47 -11.11
CA LEU A 216 0.83 17.04 -9.78
C LEU A 216 0.14 15.76 -9.31
N LEU A 217 -0.90 15.28 -9.99
CA LEU A 217 -1.65 14.08 -9.62
C LEU A 217 -1.27 12.87 -10.49
N THR A 218 -1.67 11.69 -10.02
CA THR A 218 -1.77 10.50 -10.87
C THR A 218 -3.25 10.07 -10.96
N PRO A 219 -3.65 9.33 -12.02
CA PRO A 219 -4.97 8.70 -12.07
C PRO A 219 -5.26 7.79 -10.87
N HIS A 220 -4.21 7.26 -10.21
CA HIS A 220 -4.33 6.43 -9.02
C HIS A 220 -4.88 7.19 -7.82
N THR A 221 -4.56 8.48 -7.66
CA THR A 221 -5.14 9.34 -6.61
C THR A 221 -6.66 9.44 -6.76
N LEU A 222 -7.15 9.67 -7.98
CA LEU A 222 -8.57 9.78 -8.26
C LEU A 222 -9.29 8.43 -8.06
N ASN A 223 -8.72 7.35 -8.59
CA ASN A 223 -9.26 6.00 -8.43
C ASN A 223 -9.32 5.57 -6.95
N MET A 224 -8.33 5.97 -6.15
CA MET A 224 -8.29 5.74 -4.70
C MET A 224 -9.44 6.46 -4.00
N LEU A 225 -9.67 7.75 -4.30
CA LEU A 225 -10.80 8.51 -3.76
C LEU A 225 -12.14 7.85 -4.13
N GLY A 226 -12.32 7.46 -5.40
CA GLY A 226 -13.53 6.75 -5.84
C GLY A 226 -13.73 5.41 -5.13
N SER A 227 -12.65 4.66 -4.91
CA SER A 227 -12.67 3.38 -4.20
C SER A 227 -12.96 3.54 -2.71
N LEU A 228 -12.42 4.59 -2.07
CA LEU A 228 -12.72 4.99 -0.70
C LEU A 228 -14.21 5.35 -0.57
N GLY A 229 -14.73 6.20 -1.46
CA GLY A 229 -16.13 6.58 -1.47
C GLY A 229 -17.07 5.39 -1.70
N SER A 230 -16.69 4.45 -2.57
CA SER A 230 -17.44 3.20 -2.80
C SER A 230 -17.48 2.31 -1.54
N ALA A 231 -16.36 2.18 -0.81
CA ALA A 231 -16.30 1.41 0.43
C ALA A 231 -17.22 2.01 1.50
N TRP A 232 -17.18 3.33 1.67
CA TRP A 232 -18.04 4.03 2.61
C TRP A 232 -19.52 4.04 2.20
N LEU A 233 -19.83 4.18 0.91
CA LEU A 233 -21.20 4.14 0.42
C LEU A 233 -21.88 2.81 0.77
N ASN A 234 -21.18 1.68 0.65
CA ASN A 234 -21.73 0.37 1.06
C ASN A 234 -22.15 0.38 2.54
N LEU A 235 -21.31 0.95 3.40
CA LEU A 235 -21.57 1.00 4.83
C LEU A 235 -22.71 1.98 5.18
N LEU A 236 -22.76 3.13 4.50
CA LEU A 236 -23.88 4.09 4.64
C LEU A 236 -25.22 3.48 4.20
N VAL A 237 -25.22 2.68 3.13
CA VAL A 237 -26.42 1.96 2.67
C VAL A 237 -26.82 0.89 3.69
N LEU A 238 -25.87 0.12 4.22
CA LEU A 238 -26.15 -0.86 5.28
C LEU A 238 -26.69 -0.20 6.56
N ASP A 239 -26.13 0.93 6.98
CA ASP A 239 -26.61 1.69 8.13
C ASP A 239 -28.03 2.22 7.90
N ALA A 240 -28.34 2.70 6.69
CA ALA A 240 -29.69 3.13 6.33
C ALA A 240 -30.70 1.97 6.33
N LEU A 241 -30.30 0.81 5.80
CA LEU A 241 -31.13 -0.41 5.80
C LEU A 241 -31.36 -0.94 7.22
N ALA A 242 -30.34 -0.92 8.08
CA ALA A 242 -30.44 -1.34 9.47
C ALA A 242 -31.31 -0.40 10.32
N ALA A 243 -31.42 0.87 9.92
CA ALA A 243 -32.29 1.85 10.56
C ALA A 243 -33.76 1.79 10.09
N ASP A 244 -34.03 1.12 8.96
CA ASP A 244 -35.39 0.96 8.42
C ASP A 244 -36.12 -0.22 9.09
N PRO A 245 -37.17 0.02 9.90
CA PRO A 245 -37.89 -1.05 10.60
C PRO A 245 -38.65 -2.00 9.66
N THR A 246 -38.80 -1.65 8.37
CA THR A 246 -39.43 -2.51 7.37
C THR A 246 -38.46 -3.53 6.77
N VAL A 247 -37.15 -3.36 6.99
CA VAL A 247 -36.11 -4.24 6.47
C VAL A 247 -35.82 -5.35 7.48
N GLN A 248 -36.12 -6.59 7.09
CA GLN A 248 -35.80 -7.80 7.88
C GLN A 248 -35.17 -8.85 6.98
N ASP A 249 -33.84 -8.83 6.89
CA ASP A 249 -33.10 -9.85 6.15
C ASP A 249 -33.06 -11.16 6.94
N LYS A 250 -33.37 -12.25 6.22
CA LYS A 250 -33.45 -13.61 6.78
C LYS A 250 -32.08 -14.25 6.93
N ASP A 251 -31.21 -14.01 5.95
CA ASP A 251 -29.86 -14.56 5.88
C ASP A 251 -28.91 -13.58 5.16
N GLU A 252 -27.62 -13.91 5.19
CA GLU A 252 -26.57 -13.13 4.54
C GLU A 252 -26.80 -12.95 3.03
N GLY A 253 -27.32 -13.97 2.34
CA GLY A 253 -27.60 -13.89 0.91
C GLY A 253 -28.66 -12.84 0.58
N ALA A 254 -29.72 -12.77 1.39
CA ALA A 254 -30.77 -11.76 1.27
C ALA A 254 -30.24 -10.34 1.56
N GLN A 255 -29.42 -10.18 2.60
CA GLN A 255 -28.81 -8.88 2.93
C GLN A 255 -27.86 -8.41 1.82
N SER A 256 -27.03 -9.30 1.30
CA SER A 256 -26.10 -9.01 0.20
C SER A 256 -26.83 -8.60 -1.08
N ALA A 257 -27.89 -9.32 -1.46
CA ALA A 257 -28.71 -8.99 -2.63
C ALA A 257 -29.41 -7.62 -2.46
N ARG A 258 -29.90 -7.32 -1.25
CA ARG A 258 -30.52 -6.03 -0.92
C ARG A 258 -29.50 -4.90 -0.97
N LEU A 259 -28.33 -5.08 -0.36
CA LEU A 259 -27.24 -4.11 -0.42
C LEU A 259 -26.87 -3.80 -1.88
N ALA A 260 -26.68 -4.81 -2.72
CA ALA A 260 -26.34 -4.63 -4.12
C ALA A 260 -27.39 -3.80 -4.87
N HIS A 261 -28.67 -4.04 -4.61
CA HIS A 261 -29.77 -3.28 -5.20
C HIS A 261 -29.77 -1.81 -4.78
N HIS A 262 -29.78 -1.53 -3.46
CA HIS A 262 -29.84 -0.17 -2.95
C HIS A 262 -28.57 0.64 -3.24
N ARG A 263 -27.40 -0.03 -3.22
CA ARG A 263 -26.13 0.58 -3.64
C ARG A 263 -26.19 1.05 -5.09
N LYS A 264 -26.69 0.21 -6.00
CA LYS A 264 -26.81 0.58 -7.42
C LYS A 264 -27.67 1.82 -7.60
N GLU A 265 -28.79 1.88 -6.89
CA GLU A 265 -29.69 3.04 -6.94
C GLU A 265 -29.07 4.30 -6.31
N ALA A 266 -28.37 4.16 -5.19
CA ALA A 266 -27.66 5.25 -4.54
C ALA A 266 -26.57 5.85 -5.47
N VAL A 267 -25.78 5.00 -6.13
CA VAL A 267 -24.77 5.45 -7.11
C VAL A 267 -25.42 6.22 -8.25
N ARG A 268 -26.52 5.71 -8.82
CA ARG A 268 -27.27 6.39 -9.89
C ARG A 268 -27.77 7.77 -9.46
N GLN A 269 -28.32 7.89 -8.25
CA GLN A 269 -28.82 9.16 -7.72
C GLN A 269 -27.69 10.16 -7.44
N LEU A 270 -26.57 9.67 -6.91
CA LEU A 270 -25.36 10.48 -6.72
C LEU A 270 -24.77 10.94 -8.06
N GLY A 271 -24.74 10.09 -9.09
CA GLY A 271 -24.31 10.48 -10.43
C GLY A 271 -25.22 11.54 -11.06
N ALA A 272 -26.55 11.40 -10.91
CA ALA A 272 -27.50 12.42 -11.35
C ALA A 272 -27.31 13.76 -10.63
N TRP A 273 -27.02 13.72 -9.32
CA TRP A 273 -26.66 14.89 -8.54
C TRP A 273 -25.37 15.56 -9.04
N ALA A 274 -24.30 14.80 -9.27
CA ALA A 274 -23.04 15.34 -9.76
C ALA A 274 -23.19 15.98 -11.15
N ALA A 275 -23.95 15.34 -12.05
CA ALA A 275 -24.27 15.89 -13.36
C ALA A 275 -25.06 17.20 -13.28
N ALA A 276 -26.01 17.30 -12.34
CA ALA A 276 -26.82 18.50 -12.11
C ALA A 276 -26.03 19.63 -11.44
N ALA A 277 -25.11 19.31 -10.52
CA ALA A 277 -24.29 20.27 -9.82
C ALA A 277 -23.18 20.88 -10.70
N GLY A 278 -22.78 20.18 -11.79
CA GLY A 278 -21.97 20.77 -12.85
C GLY A 278 -20.49 20.97 -12.52
N PHE A 279 -19.96 20.31 -11.49
CA PHE A 279 -18.57 20.48 -11.02
C PHE A 279 -17.52 19.61 -11.75
N ALA A 280 -17.91 18.91 -12.82
CA ALA A 280 -17.03 17.93 -13.47
C ALA A 280 -15.94 18.59 -14.33
N HIS A 281 -14.67 18.39 -13.97
CA HIS A 281 -13.52 18.80 -14.79
C HIS A 281 -13.07 17.63 -15.67
N LEU A 282 -13.34 17.74 -16.97
CA LEU A 282 -13.10 16.70 -17.97
C LEU A 282 -12.12 17.21 -19.04
N GLY A 283 -11.30 16.32 -19.60
CA GLY A 283 -10.56 16.60 -20.82
C GLY A 283 -11.51 16.86 -22.01
N ARG A 284 -11.02 17.54 -23.05
CA ARG A 284 -11.80 17.98 -24.22
C ARG A 284 -12.59 16.86 -24.90
N GLY A 285 -12.01 15.67 -25.01
CA GLY A 285 -12.68 14.50 -25.61
C GLY A 285 -13.82 13.98 -24.74
N GLU A 286 -13.58 13.81 -23.44
CA GLU A 286 -14.57 13.30 -22.49
C GLU A 286 -15.72 14.29 -22.26
N ALA A 287 -15.43 15.60 -22.33
CA ALA A 287 -16.44 16.65 -22.22
C ALA A 287 -17.50 16.61 -23.34
N GLN A 288 -17.20 16.00 -24.50
CA GLN A 288 -18.15 15.80 -25.60
C GLN A 288 -19.03 14.56 -25.38
N SER A 289 -18.52 13.56 -24.67
CA SER A 289 -19.19 12.29 -24.39
C SER A 289 -19.56 12.17 -22.91
N LYS A 290 -20.27 13.17 -22.35
CA LYS A 290 -20.69 13.20 -20.93
C LYS A 290 -21.54 11.98 -20.57
N THR A 291 -20.90 10.90 -20.12
CA THR A 291 -21.56 9.66 -19.74
C THR A 291 -22.03 9.69 -18.28
N ALA A 292 -23.15 9.00 -17.99
CA ALA A 292 -23.63 8.84 -16.62
C ALA A 292 -22.58 8.19 -15.70
N SER A 293 -21.78 7.25 -16.24
CA SER A 293 -20.70 6.58 -15.51
C SER A 293 -19.61 7.52 -15.01
N VAL A 294 -19.29 8.58 -15.76
CA VAL A 294 -18.31 9.59 -15.31
C VAL A 294 -18.87 10.38 -14.14
N ALA A 295 -20.14 10.80 -14.19
CA ALA A 295 -20.77 11.51 -13.09
C ALA A 295 -20.89 10.64 -11.83
N GLU A 296 -21.23 9.35 -11.99
CA GLU A 296 -21.25 8.38 -10.89
C GLU A 296 -19.87 8.21 -10.24
N MET A 297 -18.81 8.11 -11.04
CA MET A 297 -17.42 8.04 -10.57
C MET A 297 -17.05 9.31 -9.78
N LEU A 298 -17.28 10.49 -10.34
CA LEU A 298 -16.97 11.77 -9.68
C LEU A 298 -17.73 11.94 -8.37
N ALA A 299 -19.00 11.53 -8.32
CA ALA A 299 -19.77 11.57 -7.08
C ALA A 299 -19.17 10.66 -5.99
N LEU A 300 -18.71 9.46 -6.37
CA LEU A 300 -17.99 8.57 -5.44
C LEU A 300 -16.65 9.16 -5.02
N GLN A 301 -15.91 9.84 -5.90
CA GLN A 301 -14.68 10.54 -5.53
C GLN A 301 -14.94 11.63 -4.50
N VAL A 302 -15.99 12.45 -4.66
CA VAL A 302 -16.36 13.48 -3.69
C VAL A 302 -16.74 12.88 -2.35
N VAL A 303 -17.54 11.80 -2.33
CA VAL A 303 -17.84 11.07 -1.09
C VAL A 303 -16.54 10.57 -0.45
N GLY A 304 -15.63 9.99 -1.23
CA GLY A 304 -14.33 9.54 -0.76
C GLY A 304 -13.50 10.66 -0.15
N ALA A 305 -13.41 11.82 -0.80
CA ALA A 305 -12.67 12.97 -0.31
C ALA A 305 -13.24 13.53 0.99
N LEU A 306 -14.57 13.59 1.14
CA LEU A 306 -15.20 13.98 2.41
C LEU A 306 -14.83 13.03 3.55
N PHE A 307 -14.74 11.73 3.28
CA PHE A 307 -14.23 10.78 4.27
C PHE A 307 -12.73 10.98 4.52
N LEU A 308 -11.91 11.17 3.49
CA LEU A 308 -10.47 11.37 3.62
C LEU A 308 -10.11 12.56 4.53
N ILE A 309 -10.83 13.68 4.41
CA ILE A 309 -10.62 14.90 5.22
C ILE A 309 -11.27 14.83 6.63
N GLY A 310 -11.85 13.67 7.00
CA GLY A 310 -12.53 13.51 8.29
C GLY A 310 -13.94 14.10 8.39
N ALA A 311 -14.51 14.62 7.30
CA ALA A 311 -15.86 15.18 7.22
C ALA A 311 -16.96 14.10 7.12
N HIS A 312 -16.91 13.10 8.01
CA HIS A 312 -17.79 11.91 7.98
C HIS A 312 -19.27 12.25 8.13
N GLU A 313 -19.59 13.16 9.05
CA GLU A 313 -20.97 13.54 9.33
C GLU A 313 -21.56 14.40 8.19
N PRO A 314 -20.84 15.40 7.64
CA PRO A 314 -21.21 16.02 6.37
C PRO A 314 -21.39 15.03 5.21
N ALA A 315 -20.50 14.06 5.03
CA ALA A 315 -20.64 13.02 4.01
C ALA A 315 -21.94 12.22 4.17
N ARG A 316 -22.24 11.78 5.40
CA ARG A 316 -23.48 11.06 5.72
C ARG A 316 -24.71 11.88 5.38
N ARG A 317 -24.75 13.16 5.77
CA ARG A 317 -25.86 14.08 5.48
C ARG A 317 -26.03 14.33 3.99
N LEU A 318 -24.93 14.56 3.27
CA LEU A 318 -24.93 14.75 1.82
C LEU A 318 -25.49 13.51 1.11
N VAL A 319 -24.94 12.33 1.39
CA VAL A 319 -25.41 11.08 0.79
C VAL A 319 -26.88 10.86 1.12
N ALA A 320 -27.30 11.00 2.37
CA ALA A 320 -28.71 10.84 2.76
C ALA A 320 -29.64 11.84 2.05
N ALA A 321 -29.21 13.09 1.85
CA ALA A 321 -29.98 14.12 1.17
C ALA A 321 -30.12 13.82 -0.33
N LYS A 322 -29.04 13.39 -0.98
CA LYS A 322 -29.01 13.12 -2.43
C LYS A 322 -29.51 11.73 -2.80
N THR A 323 -29.58 10.81 -1.84
CA THR A 323 -30.07 9.43 -2.05
C THR A 323 -31.45 9.18 -1.42
N ARG A 324 -32.17 10.23 -0.99
CA ARG A 324 -33.41 10.16 -0.19
C ARG A 324 -34.56 9.37 -0.85
N ASN A 325 -34.46 9.06 -2.14
CA ASN A 325 -35.40 8.24 -2.90
C ASN A 325 -34.91 6.79 -3.15
N ALA A 326 -33.70 6.40 -2.71
CA ALA A 326 -33.18 5.04 -2.90
C ALA A 326 -33.89 3.97 -2.05
N GLY A 327 -34.63 4.38 -1.02
CA GLY A 327 -35.51 3.51 -0.20
C GLY A 327 -37.01 3.68 -0.48
N ARG A 328 -37.40 4.69 -1.26
CA ARG A 328 -38.80 4.95 -1.67
C ARG A 328 -38.80 5.10 -3.18
N GLY A 329 -38.97 3.97 -3.87
CA GLY A 329 -38.85 3.88 -5.33
C GLY A 329 -39.48 5.09 -6.04
N SER A 330 -38.62 5.92 -6.64
CA SER A 330 -39.06 6.94 -7.58
C SER A 330 -39.77 6.25 -8.74
N GLY A 331 -40.99 6.69 -9.06
CA GLY A 331 -41.94 6.06 -9.97
C GLY A 331 -41.57 5.99 -11.45
N ALA A 332 -40.29 5.90 -11.82
CA ALA A 332 -39.83 5.65 -13.20
C ALA A 332 -39.12 4.30 -13.38
N GLY A 333 -39.07 3.48 -12.33
CA GLY A 333 -38.56 2.12 -12.38
C GLY A 333 -38.94 1.43 -11.08
N ALA A 334 -40.19 0.99 -10.97
CA ALA A 334 -40.64 0.21 -9.82
C ALA A 334 -39.63 -0.93 -9.56
N PRO A 335 -39.40 -1.32 -8.29
CA PRO A 335 -38.55 -2.46 -7.97
C PRO A 335 -38.90 -3.61 -8.92
N GLN A 336 -37.89 -4.33 -9.42
CA GLN A 336 -38.15 -5.67 -9.94
C GLN A 336 -38.60 -6.50 -8.74
N HIS A 337 -39.87 -6.39 -8.40
CA HIS A 337 -40.51 -7.27 -7.45
C HIS A 337 -40.28 -8.69 -7.97
N ASP A 338 -40.02 -9.63 -7.06
CA ASP A 338 -40.13 -11.03 -7.42
C ASP A 338 -41.62 -11.33 -7.62
N TRP A 339 -42.12 -11.00 -8.82
CA TRP A 339 -43.51 -11.15 -9.21
C TRP A 339 -43.92 -12.62 -9.16
N LEU A 340 -42.96 -13.53 -9.32
CA LEU A 340 -43.18 -14.95 -9.16
C LEU A 340 -43.44 -15.31 -7.69
N THR A 341 -42.63 -14.81 -6.75
CA THR A 341 -42.88 -15.01 -5.31
C THR A 341 -44.20 -14.37 -4.86
N LEU A 342 -44.45 -13.12 -5.26
CA LEU A 342 -45.72 -12.44 -4.96
C LEU A 342 -46.94 -13.21 -5.48
N LEU A 343 -46.81 -13.80 -6.68
CA LEU A 343 -47.85 -14.65 -7.26
C LEU A 343 -48.00 -15.97 -6.49
N GLN A 344 -46.90 -16.59 -6.06
CA GLN A 344 -46.91 -17.86 -5.30
C GLN A 344 -47.53 -17.75 -3.92
N GLU A 345 -47.46 -16.56 -3.29
CA GLU A 345 -48.05 -16.29 -1.98
C GLU A 345 -49.58 -16.08 -2.04
N ARG A 346 -50.18 -16.07 -3.24
CA ARG A 346 -51.62 -15.82 -3.39
C ARG A 346 -52.41 -17.12 -3.20
N PRO A 347 -53.42 -17.13 -2.31
CA PRO A 347 -54.13 -18.35 -1.92
C PRO A 347 -54.91 -19.00 -3.08
N TYR A 348 -55.23 -18.21 -4.12
CA TYR A 348 -55.94 -18.65 -5.32
C TYR A 348 -55.02 -19.16 -6.45
N VAL A 349 -53.70 -19.11 -6.28
CA VAL A 349 -52.74 -19.56 -7.29
C VAL A 349 -52.28 -20.98 -6.96
N ARG A 350 -52.96 -21.98 -7.54
CA ARG A 350 -52.59 -23.41 -7.42
C ARG A 350 -52.33 -24.02 -8.80
N GLY A 351 -51.46 -25.04 -8.84
CA GLY A 351 -51.09 -25.81 -10.04
C GLY A 351 -50.58 -24.98 -11.22
N MET A 352 -49.60 -24.10 -10.95
CA MET A 352 -48.96 -23.28 -11.98
C MET A 352 -48.23 -24.13 -13.03
N LYS A 353 -48.71 -24.09 -14.27
CA LYS A 353 -48.06 -24.65 -15.45
C LYS A 353 -47.45 -23.53 -16.29
N TRP A 354 -46.20 -23.74 -16.69
CA TRP A 354 -45.43 -22.80 -17.50
C TRP A 354 -45.09 -23.42 -18.86
N SER A 355 -45.31 -22.69 -19.94
CA SER A 355 -44.75 -23.02 -21.27
C SER A 355 -43.85 -21.88 -21.77
N TYR A 356 -42.81 -22.23 -22.53
CA TYR A 356 -41.82 -21.28 -23.03
C TYR A 356 -41.58 -21.48 -24.53
N ASP A 357 -41.73 -20.40 -25.30
CA ASP A 357 -41.32 -20.32 -26.70
C ASP A 357 -40.05 -19.45 -26.81
N THR A 358 -39.19 -19.72 -27.79
CA THR A 358 -37.94 -18.96 -28.01
C THR A 358 -37.79 -18.63 -29.49
N GLU A 359 -37.53 -17.36 -29.80
CA GLU A 359 -37.35 -16.86 -31.18
C GLU A 359 -36.17 -15.85 -31.22
N GLY A 360 -35.48 -15.75 -32.36
CA GLY A 360 -34.36 -14.82 -32.59
C GLY A 360 -32.96 -15.48 -32.65
N PRO A 361 -31.95 -14.77 -33.18
CA PRO A 361 -30.57 -15.26 -33.31
C PRO A 361 -29.86 -15.38 -31.95
N ASP A 362 -28.80 -16.18 -31.85
CA ASP A 362 -28.14 -16.53 -30.58
C ASP A 362 -27.66 -15.33 -29.74
N HIS A 363 -27.36 -14.21 -30.39
CA HIS A 363 -26.93 -12.98 -29.75
C HIS A 363 -28.08 -12.01 -29.40
N ASP A 364 -29.33 -12.33 -29.77
CA ASP A 364 -30.53 -11.51 -29.50
C ASP A 364 -31.80 -12.37 -29.38
N ARG A 365 -31.78 -13.34 -28.45
CA ARG A 365 -32.91 -14.27 -28.24
C ARG A 365 -34.02 -13.63 -27.41
N THR A 366 -35.25 -13.69 -27.92
CA THR A 366 -36.48 -13.34 -27.20
C THR A 366 -37.17 -14.61 -26.70
N PHE A 367 -37.42 -14.67 -25.39
CA PHE A 367 -38.16 -15.76 -24.75
C PHE A 367 -39.58 -15.30 -24.46
N THR A 368 -40.57 -16.14 -24.76
CA THR A 368 -41.97 -15.90 -24.40
C THR A 368 -42.43 -16.92 -23.36
N ALA A 369 -42.83 -16.48 -22.18
CA ALA A 369 -43.36 -17.34 -21.13
C ALA A 369 -44.88 -17.21 -21.06
N THR A 370 -45.59 -18.35 -20.98
CA THR A 370 -47.03 -18.41 -20.72
C THR A 370 -47.27 -19.15 -19.41
N LEU A 371 -47.97 -18.50 -18.49
CA LEU A 371 -48.41 -19.03 -17.20
C LEU A 371 -49.89 -19.43 -17.28
N ARG A 372 -50.23 -20.60 -16.75
CA ARG A 372 -51.60 -21.08 -16.52
C ARG A 372 -51.74 -21.63 -15.11
N VAL A 373 -52.82 -21.30 -14.40
CA VAL A 373 -53.17 -21.88 -13.09
C VAL A 373 -54.36 -22.83 -13.23
N ASP A 374 -54.63 -23.65 -12.21
CA ASP A 374 -55.65 -24.71 -12.25
C ASP A 374 -57.07 -24.22 -12.54
N ASP A 375 -57.41 -23.00 -12.12
CA ASP A 375 -58.72 -22.39 -12.39
C ASP A 375 -58.89 -21.85 -13.83
N GLY A 376 -57.90 -22.08 -14.69
CA GLY A 376 -57.94 -21.72 -16.11
C GLY A 376 -57.45 -20.32 -16.43
N ARG A 377 -57.13 -19.47 -15.44
CA ARG A 377 -56.54 -18.15 -15.71
C ARG A 377 -55.14 -18.27 -16.29
N THR A 378 -54.81 -17.36 -17.23
CA THR A 378 -53.52 -17.35 -17.93
C THR A 378 -52.94 -15.94 -18.08
N ALA A 379 -51.62 -15.88 -18.30
CA ALA A 379 -50.92 -14.67 -18.72
C ALA A 379 -49.67 -15.03 -19.54
N ARG A 380 -49.33 -14.19 -20.53
CA ARG A 380 -48.18 -14.36 -21.42
C ARG A 380 -47.34 -13.09 -21.45
N ALA A 381 -46.02 -13.22 -21.47
CA ALA A 381 -45.10 -12.09 -21.64
C ALA A 381 -43.74 -12.51 -22.21
N THR A 382 -42.99 -11.55 -22.73
CA THR A 382 -41.68 -11.76 -23.36
C THR A 382 -40.52 -11.19 -22.52
N GLY A 383 -39.30 -11.65 -22.78
CA GLY A 383 -38.07 -11.08 -22.21
C GLY A 383 -36.78 -11.68 -22.80
N GLY A 384 -35.65 -10.99 -22.66
CA GLY A 384 -34.34 -11.42 -23.21
C GLY A 384 -33.69 -12.62 -22.50
N SER A 385 -34.37 -13.21 -21.51
CA SER A 385 -33.99 -14.50 -20.90
C SER A 385 -35.24 -15.25 -20.43
N LYS A 386 -35.16 -16.58 -20.30
CA LYS A 386 -36.25 -17.39 -19.73
C LYS A 386 -36.71 -16.86 -18.36
N LYS A 387 -35.76 -16.41 -17.52
CA LYS A 387 -36.05 -15.83 -16.19
C LYS A 387 -36.80 -14.50 -16.31
N ALA A 388 -36.37 -13.62 -17.21
CA ALA A 388 -37.02 -12.32 -17.43
C ALA A 388 -38.45 -12.48 -17.99
N ALA A 389 -38.63 -13.36 -18.97
CA ALA A 389 -39.94 -13.67 -19.54
C ALA A 389 -40.90 -14.23 -18.47
N ARG A 390 -40.41 -15.14 -17.61
CA ARG A 390 -41.18 -15.71 -16.50
C ARG A 390 -41.65 -14.64 -15.50
N GLN A 391 -40.76 -13.73 -15.09
CA GLN A 391 -41.09 -12.62 -14.21
C GLN A 391 -42.12 -11.67 -14.84
N ALA A 392 -41.94 -11.36 -16.12
CA ALA A 392 -42.89 -10.51 -16.86
C ALA A 392 -44.28 -11.14 -16.97
N ALA A 393 -44.37 -12.45 -17.16
CA ALA A 393 -45.64 -13.17 -17.25
C ALA A 393 -46.34 -13.27 -15.88
N ALA A 394 -45.58 -13.45 -14.79
CA ALA A 394 -46.13 -13.37 -13.42
C ALA A 394 -46.67 -11.97 -13.10
N ARG A 395 -45.96 -10.92 -13.50
CA ARG A 395 -46.43 -9.53 -13.40
C ARG A 395 -47.71 -9.29 -14.20
N ALA A 396 -47.75 -9.77 -15.45
CA ALA A 396 -48.92 -9.66 -16.31
C ALA A 396 -50.14 -10.39 -15.72
N PHE A 397 -49.92 -11.55 -15.10
CA PHE A 397 -50.96 -12.31 -14.40
C PHE A 397 -51.55 -11.53 -13.23
N LEU A 398 -50.69 -11.02 -12.35
CA LEU A 398 -51.13 -10.23 -11.19
C LEU A 398 -51.87 -8.97 -11.65
N ARG A 399 -51.36 -8.22 -12.63
CA ARG A 399 -52.05 -7.04 -13.17
C ARG A 399 -53.44 -7.33 -13.72
N ARG A 400 -53.62 -8.49 -14.34
CA ARG A 400 -54.86 -8.87 -15.00
C ARG A 400 -55.90 -9.45 -14.03
N HIS A 401 -55.44 -10.26 -13.07
CA HIS A 401 -56.32 -11.11 -12.26
C HIS A 401 -56.33 -10.77 -10.77
N ASP A 402 -55.42 -9.91 -10.31
CA ASP A 402 -55.40 -9.31 -8.98
C ASP A 402 -54.80 -7.89 -9.04
N PRO A 403 -55.50 -6.95 -9.70
CA PRO A 403 -55.03 -5.57 -9.85
C PRO A 403 -54.84 -4.89 -8.49
N ALA A 404 -55.57 -5.31 -7.44
CA ALA A 404 -55.34 -4.85 -6.09
C ALA A 404 -53.94 -5.27 -5.58
N ALA A 405 -53.49 -6.50 -5.78
CA ALA A 405 -52.11 -6.89 -5.47
C ALA A 405 -51.06 -6.29 -6.41
N ALA A 406 -51.42 -5.96 -7.65
CA ALA A 406 -50.51 -5.35 -8.62
C ALA A 406 -50.27 -3.85 -8.39
N PHE A 407 -51.19 -3.17 -7.67
CA PHE A 407 -51.14 -1.74 -7.37
C PHE A 407 -51.09 -1.42 -5.86
N ALA A 408 -51.34 -2.37 -4.97
CA ALA A 408 -51.10 -2.19 -3.54
C ALA A 408 -49.58 -2.12 -3.30
N VAL A 409 -49.07 -0.90 -3.16
CA VAL A 409 -48.04 -0.65 -2.14
C VAL A 409 -48.75 -1.00 -0.84
N PRO A 410 -48.36 -2.06 -0.11
CA PRO A 410 -48.82 -2.17 1.26
C PRO A 410 -48.31 -0.89 1.92
N ALA A 411 -49.22 0.00 2.34
CA ALA A 411 -48.84 0.95 3.37
C ALA A 411 -48.18 0.09 4.45
N PRO A 412 -46.90 0.34 4.83
CA PRO A 412 -46.23 -0.54 5.75
C PRO A 412 -47.13 -0.62 6.97
N ARG A 413 -47.71 -1.80 7.19
CA ARG A 413 -48.28 -2.14 8.49
C ARG A 413 -47.16 -1.78 9.43
N ARG A 414 -47.39 -0.79 10.30
CA ARG A 414 -46.36 -0.28 11.21
C ARG A 414 -45.93 -1.49 12.03
N ALA A 415 -44.88 -2.17 11.57
CA ALA A 415 -44.34 -3.31 12.27
C ALA A 415 -44.00 -2.76 13.66
N PRO A 416 -44.37 -3.45 14.74
CA PRO A 416 -43.85 -3.07 16.05
C PRO A 416 -42.34 -2.88 15.89
N ALA A 417 -41.82 -1.77 16.42
CA ALA A 417 -40.41 -1.46 16.31
C ALA A 417 -39.63 -2.73 16.71
N PRO A 418 -38.67 -3.20 15.90
CA PRO A 418 -37.99 -4.45 16.17
C PRO A 418 -37.43 -4.38 17.59
N ILE A 419 -37.88 -5.30 18.45
CA ILE A 419 -37.34 -5.45 19.80
C ILE A 419 -35.88 -5.84 19.62
N GLY A 420 -34.97 -5.00 20.12
CA GLY A 420 -33.54 -5.30 20.07
C GLY A 420 -33.23 -6.61 20.81
N PRO A 421 -32.09 -7.25 20.51
CA PRO A 421 -31.70 -8.47 21.20
C PRO A 421 -31.60 -8.21 22.70
N SER A 422 -32.05 -9.18 23.50
CA SER A 422 -31.87 -9.22 24.96
C SER A 422 -30.86 -10.30 25.34
N GLY A 423 -30.36 -10.29 26.57
CA GLY A 423 -29.41 -11.32 27.02
C GLY A 423 -30.03 -12.73 27.03
N TYR A 424 -29.23 -13.76 26.76
CA TYR A 424 -29.68 -15.15 26.76
C TYR A 424 -30.04 -15.69 28.17
N GLY A 425 -29.56 -15.04 29.24
CA GLY A 425 -29.76 -15.53 30.61
C GLY A 425 -29.02 -16.84 30.92
N ILE A 426 -27.96 -17.14 30.17
CA ILE A 426 -27.12 -18.34 30.35
C ILE A 426 -25.96 -18.04 31.30
N ASP A 427 -25.62 -19.01 32.15
CA ASP A 427 -24.47 -18.94 33.04
C ASP A 427 -23.24 -19.60 32.40
N GLU A 428 -22.67 -18.92 31.40
CA GLU A 428 -21.45 -19.34 30.70
C GLU A 428 -20.31 -18.34 30.99
N PRO A 429 -19.43 -18.62 31.97
CA PRO A 429 -18.42 -17.65 32.44
C PRO A 429 -17.47 -17.16 31.35
N GLY A 430 -17.11 -18.01 30.39
CA GLY A 430 -16.28 -17.66 29.24
C GLY A 430 -16.95 -16.65 28.31
N HIS A 431 -18.24 -16.84 28.04
CA HIS A 431 -19.05 -15.96 27.21
C HIS A 431 -19.24 -14.58 27.86
N ALA A 432 -19.64 -14.57 29.14
CA ALA A 432 -19.83 -13.33 29.90
C ALA A 432 -18.53 -12.51 30.02
N ARG A 433 -17.38 -13.19 30.25
CA ARG A 433 -16.07 -12.54 30.26
C ARG A 433 -15.73 -11.93 28.89
N ALA A 434 -15.93 -12.68 27.80
CA ALA A 434 -15.63 -12.17 26.47
C ALA A 434 -16.46 -10.92 26.11
N ILE A 435 -17.75 -10.90 26.45
CA ILE A 435 -18.63 -9.72 26.27
C ILE A 435 -18.08 -8.52 27.05
N ARG A 436 -17.77 -8.70 28.34
CA ARG A 436 -17.22 -7.62 29.18
C ARG A 436 -15.92 -7.06 28.62
N ASP A 437 -14.99 -7.93 28.23
CA ASP A 437 -13.68 -7.54 27.72
C ASP A 437 -13.83 -6.76 26.40
N LEU A 438 -14.71 -7.22 25.50
CA LEU A 438 -15.01 -6.53 24.24
C LEU A 438 -15.69 -5.17 24.48
N ARG A 439 -16.66 -5.11 25.40
CA ARG A 439 -17.32 -3.86 25.78
C ARG A 439 -16.31 -2.85 26.31
N GLN A 440 -15.44 -3.27 27.22
CA GLN A 440 -14.41 -2.40 27.78
C GLN A 440 -13.42 -1.94 26.70
N GLY A 441 -12.89 -2.88 25.90
CA GLY A 441 -11.85 -2.56 24.94
C GLY A 441 -12.32 -1.64 23.80
N PHE A 442 -13.52 -1.88 23.27
CA PHE A 442 -14.11 -1.03 22.24
C PHE A 442 -14.82 0.23 22.81
N GLY A 443 -14.85 0.39 24.14
CA GLY A 443 -15.52 1.51 24.81
C GLY A 443 -17.02 1.58 24.49
N LEU A 444 -17.70 0.43 24.53
CA LEU A 444 -19.11 0.28 24.16
C LEU A 444 -20.03 0.51 25.38
N PRO A 445 -21.25 1.02 25.19
CA PRO A 445 -22.24 1.12 26.26
C PRO A 445 -22.74 -0.26 26.68
N GLY A 446 -23.29 -0.40 27.89
CA GLY A 446 -23.89 -1.67 28.36
C GLY A 446 -25.04 -2.17 27.49
N THR A 447 -25.71 -1.28 26.75
CA THR A 447 -26.73 -1.63 25.75
C THR A 447 -26.18 -2.42 24.55
N ALA A 448 -24.85 -2.51 24.40
CA ALA A 448 -24.20 -3.34 23.39
C ALA A 448 -24.06 -4.81 23.81
N ASP A 449 -24.21 -5.15 25.10
CA ASP A 449 -23.95 -6.51 25.61
C ASP A 449 -24.79 -7.59 24.89
N PRO A 450 -26.10 -7.40 24.62
CA PRO A 450 -26.87 -8.38 23.85
C PRO A 450 -26.42 -8.52 22.39
N TRP A 451 -25.93 -7.43 21.78
CA TRP A 451 -25.39 -7.47 20.42
C TRP A 451 -24.04 -8.19 20.37
N LEU A 452 -23.19 -8.00 21.38
CA LEU A 452 -21.93 -8.73 21.54
C LEU A 452 -22.19 -10.22 21.79
N ALA A 453 -23.21 -10.56 22.59
CA ALA A 453 -23.65 -11.94 22.77
C ALA A 453 -24.03 -12.57 21.41
N GLN A 454 -24.81 -11.85 20.59
CA GLN A 454 -25.20 -12.30 19.26
C GLN A 454 -23.99 -12.47 18.34
N ALA A 455 -23.04 -11.53 18.37
CA ALA A 455 -21.81 -11.59 17.58
C ALA A 455 -20.96 -12.83 17.91
N LEU A 456 -21.00 -13.28 19.17
CA LEU A 456 -20.32 -14.47 19.67
C LEU A 456 -21.16 -15.75 19.56
N THR A 457 -22.31 -15.72 18.86
CA THR A 457 -23.18 -16.90 18.71
C THR A 457 -23.07 -17.51 17.31
N HIS A 458 -22.55 -18.73 17.22
CA HIS A 458 -22.47 -19.46 15.95
C HIS A 458 -23.82 -20.08 15.56
N LYS A 459 -24.04 -20.28 14.25
CA LYS A 459 -25.29 -20.88 13.72
C LYS A 459 -25.61 -22.24 14.34
N SER A 460 -24.59 -23.08 14.59
CA SER A 460 -24.82 -24.41 15.19
C SER A 460 -25.43 -24.33 16.58
N TRP A 461 -25.04 -23.34 17.39
CA TRP A 461 -25.62 -23.15 18.71
C TRP A 461 -27.07 -22.67 18.63
N THR A 462 -27.41 -21.78 17.70
CA THR A 462 -28.79 -21.33 17.50
C THR A 462 -29.71 -22.45 16.99
N TYR A 463 -29.19 -23.41 16.22
CA TYR A 463 -29.95 -24.59 15.83
C TYR A 463 -30.25 -25.50 17.03
N GLU A 464 -29.26 -25.74 17.89
CA GLU A 464 -29.43 -26.57 19.10
C GLU A 464 -30.30 -25.87 20.17
N ASN A 465 -30.26 -24.54 20.25
CA ASN A 465 -30.87 -23.74 21.31
C ASN A 465 -31.93 -22.75 20.79
N ALA A 466 -32.67 -23.13 19.75
CA ALA A 466 -33.59 -22.23 19.03
C ALA A 466 -34.58 -21.48 19.95
N GLY A 467 -35.16 -22.16 20.94
CA GLY A 467 -36.09 -21.53 21.88
C GLY A 467 -35.44 -20.50 22.83
N VAL A 468 -34.15 -20.65 23.14
CA VAL A 468 -33.40 -19.64 23.92
C VAL A 468 -33.12 -18.42 23.05
N ALA A 469 -32.69 -18.63 21.81
CA ALA A 469 -32.44 -17.57 20.85
C ALA A 469 -33.70 -16.76 20.52
N GLU A 470 -34.83 -17.43 20.33
CA GLU A 470 -36.13 -16.80 20.06
C GLU A 470 -36.60 -15.92 21.24
N ARG A 471 -36.55 -16.43 22.48
CA ARG A 471 -36.88 -15.63 23.68
C ARG A 471 -35.98 -14.43 23.87
N ALA A 472 -34.72 -14.53 23.45
CA ALA A 472 -33.75 -13.46 23.52
C ALA A 472 -33.82 -12.48 22.33
N HIS A 473 -34.72 -12.71 21.36
CA HIS A 473 -34.77 -11.97 20.09
C HIS A 473 -33.42 -11.95 19.35
N GLN A 474 -32.66 -13.04 19.45
CA GLN A 474 -31.32 -13.19 18.86
C GLN A 474 -31.31 -14.22 17.74
N ARG A 475 -30.28 -14.10 16.89
CA ARG A 475 -29.99 -14.98 15.75
C ARG A 475 -28.49 -15.26 15.69
N SER A 476 -28.06 -16.08 14.74
CA SER A 476 -26.62 -16.32 14.55
C SER A 476 -25.88 -15.04 14.15
N ASN A 477 -24.56 -15.07 14.28
CA ASN A 477 -23.69 -13.96 13.96
C ASN A 477 -23.58 -13.63 12.46
N SER A 478 -24.16 -14.41 11.54
CA SER A 478 -23.93 -14.29 10.09
C SER A 478 -24.25 -12.92 9.49
N LEU A 479 -25.39 -12.32 9.84
CA LEU A 479 -25.77 -10.99 9.34
C LEU A 479 -24.90 -9.86 9.90
N LEU A 480 -24.48 -10.01 11.16
CA LEU A 480 -23.52 -9.10 11.76
C LEU A 480 -22.14 -9.26 11.10
N ALA A 481 -21.73 -10.50 10.81
CA ALA A 481 -20.48 -10.79 10.11
C ALA A 481 -20.46 -10.18 8.71
N HIS A 482 -21.54 -10.32 7.94
CA HIS A 482 -21.68 -9.67 6.64
C HIS A 482 -21.50 -8.15 6.72
N THR A 483 -22.22 -7.49 7.62
CA THR A 483 -22.06 -6.04 7.86
C THR A 483 -20.64 -5.70 8.31
N GLY A 484 -20.06 -6.54 9.16
CA GLY A 484 -18.72 -6.41 9.71
C GLY A 484 -17.61 -6.48 8.67
N SER A 485 -17.78 -7.32 7.64
CA SER A 485 -16.85 -7.40 6.51
C SER A 485 -16.77 -6.06 5.75
N HIS A 486 -17.90 -5.35 5.63
CA HIS A 486 -17.95 -4.01 5.03
C HIS A 486 -17.35 -2.94 5.95
N VAL A 487 -17.53 -3.04 7.27
CA VAL A 487 -16.83 -2.19 8.25
C VAL A 487 -15.32 -2.37 8.13
N ALA A 488 -14.85 -3.62 8.13
CA ALA A 488 -13.43 -3.95 7.99
C ALA A 488 -12.85 -3.35 6.70
N ARG A 489 -13.56 -3.51 5.57
CA ARG A 489 -13.18 -2.91 4.28
C ARG A 489 -13.13 -1.37 4.35
N ALA A 490 -14.13 -0.72 4.96
CA ALA A 490 -14.18 0.75 5.04
C ALA A 490 -13.06 1.32 5.92
N LEU A 491 -12.79 0.71 7.08
CA LEU A 491 -11.68 1.10 7.95
C LEU A 491 -10.33 0.93 7.25
N MET A 492 -10.12 -0.22 6.59
CA MET A 492 -8.92 -0.47 5.80
C MET A 492 -8.77 0.52 4.64
N ALA A 493 -9.85 0.80 3.91
CA ALA A 493 -9.87 1.77 2.81
C ALA A 493 -9.46 3.17 3.30
N TYR A 494 -10.00 3.60 4.45
CA TYR A 494 -9.65 4.88 5.06
C TYR A 494 -8.18 4.95 5.42
N GLU A 495 -7.64 3.95 6.15
CA GLU A 495 -6.23 3.98 6.56
C GLU A 495 -5.29 4.07 5.35
N ARG A 496 -5.59 3.34 4.27
CA ARG A 496 -4.75 3.35 3.07
C ARG A 496 -4.85 4.65 2.31
N ALA A 497 -6.06 5.16 2.10
CA ALA A 497 -6.22 6.42 1.41
C ALA A 497 -5.56 7.57 2.17
N HIS A 498 -5.71 7.58 3.49
CA HIS A 498 -5.10 8.59 4.35
C HIS A 498 -3.57 8.48 4.37
N GLU A 499 -3.03 7.27 4.47
CA GLU A 499 -1.59 7.02 4.42
C GLU A 499 -1.00 7.47 3.08
N ALA A 500 -1.60 7.09 1.96
CA ALA A 500 -1.18 7.50 0.63
C ALA A 500 -1.24 9.03 0.47
N ALA A 501 -2.36 9.65 0.83
CA ALA A 501 -2.56 11.10 0.74
C ALA A 501 -1.64 11.90 1.69
N SER A 502 -1.20 11.33 2.80
CA SER A 502 -0.23 11.97 3.71
C SER A 502 1.21 11.95 3.18
N ARG A 503 1.54 11.07 2.21
CA ARG A 503 2.87 10.98 1.60
C ARG A 503 3.02 11.87 0.37
N GLY A 504 1.93 12.09 -0.35
CA GLY A 504 1.93 12.92 -1.54
C GLY A 504 0.66 12.82 -2.36
N LEU A 505 0.67 13.51 -3.50
CA LEU A 505 -0.43 13.52 -4.46
C LEU A 505 -0.27 12.50 -5.59
N ARG A 506 0.86 11.79 -5.62
CA ARG A 506 1.24 10.80 -6.65
C ARG A 506 1.52 9.43 -6.04
N PRO A 507 0.58 8.83 -5.29
CA PRO A 507 0.75 7.48 -4.79
C PRO A 507 0.97 6.54 -5.99
N ALA A 508 1.86 5.57 -5.80
CA ALA A 508 2.03 4.51 -6.77
C ALA A 508 0.76 3.63 -6.83
N PRO A 509 0.55 2.88 -7.93
CA PRO A 509 -0.70 2.15 -8.16
C PRO A 509 -1.15 1.27 -6.99
N GLU A 510 -0.18 0.69 -6.29
CA GLU A 510 -0.42 -0.27 -5.21
C GLU A 510 -0.61 0.39 -3.85
N GLU A 511 -0.03 1.57 -3.64
CA GLU A 511 -0.33 2.45 -2.50
C GLU A 511 -1.75 3.00 -2.55
N ALA A 512 -2.22 3.36 -3.75
CA ALA A 512 -3.56 3.90 -3.97
C ALA A 512 -4.66 2.80 -4.06
N ARG A 513 -4.27 1.53 -4.03
CA ARG A 513 -5.18 0.40 -4.19
C ARG A 513 -5.96 0.13 -2.91
N ILE A 514 -7.26 -0.08 -3.07
CA ILE A 514 -8.18 -0.48 -1.99
C ILE A 514 -8.81 -1.83 -2.35
N GLY A 515 -8.19 -2.90 -1.85
CA GLY A 515 -8.60 -4.29 -1.97
C GLY A 515 -9.71 -4.69 -0.98
N SER A 516 -9.87 -5.99 -0.76
CA SER A 516 -10.77 -6.57 0.25
C SER A 516 -9.97 -7.20 1.39
N VAL A 517 -10.54 -7.21 2.59
CA VAL A 517 -9.97 -7.96 3.72
C VAL A 517 -10.25 -9.45 3.49
N SER A 518 -9.22 -10.29 3.57
CA SER A 518 -9.38 -11.74 3.40
C SER A 518 -9.99 -12.39 4.64
N ASN A 519 -10.57 -13.58 4.45
CA ASN A 519 -11.06 -14.41 5.56
C ASN A 519 -9.95 -14.76 6.55
N ALA A 520 -8.75 -15.09 6.06
CA ALA A 520 -7.59 -15.38 6.91
C ALA A 520 -7.22 -14.20 7.82
N GLU A 521 -7.29 -12.97 7.30
CA GLU A 521 -7.05 -11.76 8.11
C GLU A 521 -8.14 -11.55 9.16
N CYS A 522 -9.40 -11.88 8.85
CA CYS A 522 -10.50 -11.82 9.83
C CYS A 522 -10.35 -12.90 10.91
N SER A 523 -9.93 -14.11 10.56
CA SER A 523 -9.55 -15.17 11.52
C SER A 523 -8.44 -14.71 12.44
N ARG A 524 -7.36 -14.15 11.88
CA ARG A 524 -6.25 -13.58 12.67
C ARG A 524 -6.74 -12.54 13.67
N LEU A 525 -7.65 -11.65 13.27
CA LEU A 525 -8.27 -10.70 14.20
C LEU A 525 -9.07 -11.42 15.31
N GLY A 526 -9.81 -12.48 14.98
CA GLY A 526 -10.54 -13.30 15.94
C GLY A 526 -9.64 -13.98 16.97
N GLU A 527 -8.47 -14.47 16.54
CA GLU A 527 -7.43 -15.04 17.39
C GLU A 527 -6.80 -13.97 18.30
N GLU A 528 -6.42 -12.81 17.74
CA GLU A 528 -5.84 -11.70 18.49
C GLU A 528 -6.81 -11.14 19.55
N LEU A 529 -8.11 -11.09 19.23
CA LEU A 529 -9.19 -10.75 20.17
C LEU A 529 -9.57 -11.90 21.12
N ARG A 530 -9.03 -13.10 20.90
CA ARG A 530 -9.32 -14.34 21.64
C ARG A 530 -10.82 -14.62 21.72
N LEU A 531 -11.52 -14.58 20.59
CA LEU A 531 -12.98 -14.71 20.55
C LEU A 531 -13.46 -16.13 20.82
N THR A 532 -12.76 -17.14 20.29
CA THR A 532 -13.19 -18.55 20.30
C THR A 532 -13.59 -19.09 21.68
N PRO A 533 -12.85 -18.85 22.78
CA PRO A 533 -13.27 -19.31 24.12
C PRO A 533 -14.57 -18.68 24.64
N GLY A 534 -14.97 -17.53 24.10
CA GLY A 534 -16.21 -16.84 24.45
C GLY A 534 -17.37 -17.15 23.50
N MET A 535 -17.16 -17.97 22.46
CA MET A 535 -18.20 -18.25 21.48
C MET A 535 -19.15 -19.36 21.94
N LEU A 536 -20.44 -19.17 21.64
CA LEU A 536 -21.45 -20.20 21.78
C LEU A 536 -21.47 -21.04 20.50
N ILE A 537 -20.98 -22.27 20.61
CA ILE A 537 -20.90 -23.25 19.52
C ILE A 537 -21.62 -24.52 19.95
N GLY A 538 -22.41 -25.11 19.04
CA GLY A 538 -23.13 -26.36 19.25
C GLY A 538 -22.22 -27.56 19.51
N THR A 539 -22.69 -28.53 20.29
CA THR A 539 -21.92 -29.65 20.86
C THR A 539 -21.28 -30.53 19.77
N GLY A 540 -21.98 -30.75 18.66
CA GLY A 540 -21.47 -31.52 17.53
C GLY A 540 -20.39 -30.80 16.72
N GLU A 541 -20.43 -29.46 16.70
CA GLU A 541 -19.49 -28.63 15.92
C GLU A 541 -18.20 -28.35 16.70
N ARG A 542 -18.25 -28.35 18.05
CA ARG A 542 -17.07 -28.12 18.92
C ARG A 542 -15.90 -29.08 18.67
N HIS A 543 -16.19 -30.29 18.16
CA HIS A 543 -15.20 -31.34 17.92
C HIS A 543 -14.77 -31.44 16.45
N ASN A 544 -15.38 -30.65 15.54
CA ASN A 544 -15.24 -30.82 14.10
C ASN A 544 -15.14 -29.48 13.34
N LEU A 545 -14.49 -28.48 13.95
CA LEU A 545 -14.32 -27.14 13.39
C LEU A 545 -13.50 -27.19 12.08
N ARG A 546 -14.20 -27.29 10.93
CA ARG A 546 -13.59 -27.28 9.59
C ARG A 546 -13.12 -25.88 9.16
N ALA A 547 -13.69 -24.83 9.77
CA ALA A 547 -13.33 -23.43 9.56
C ALA A 547 -13.21 -22.75 10.93
N ASP A 548 -12.28 -21.81 11.06
CA ASP A 548 -12.09 -21.05 12.30
C ASP A 548 -13.36 -20.21 12.60
N PRO A 549 -14.12 -20.52 13.67
CA PRO A 549 -15.33 -19.78 14.01
C PRO A 549 -15.03 -18.33 14.41
N GLY A 550 -13.77 -18.02 14.73
CA GLY A 550 -13.27 -16.69 15.04
C GLY A 550 -13.44 -15.67 13.90
N GLU A 551 -13.43 -16.12 12.63
CA GLU A 551 -13.57 -15.25 11.46
C GLU A 551 -14.87 -14.44 11.48
N GLY A 552 -16.00 -15.14 11.48
CA GLY A 552 -17.34 -14.52 11.46
C GLY A 552 -17.62 -13.77 12.76
N ALA A 553 -17.10 -14.26 13.89
CA ALA A 553 -17.22 -13.56 15.17
C ALA A 553 -16.46 -12.23 15.16
N ALA A 554 -15.25 -12.16 14.59
CA ALA A 554 -14.47 -10.94 14.50
C ALA A 554 -15.17 -9.89 13.65
N GLN A 555 -15.68 -10.28 12.48
CA GLN A 555 -16.49 -9.41 11.64
C GLN A 555 -17.75 -8.94 12.38
N ALA A 556 -18.48 -9.84 13.03
CA ALA A 556 -19.69 -9.48 13.77
C ALA A 556 -19.41 -8.49 14.92
N VAL A 557 -18.30 -8.66 15.64
CA VAL A 557 -17.85 -7.71 16.67
C VAL A 557 -17.55 -6.33 16.06
N LEU A 558 -16.90 -6.27 14.90
CA LEU A 558 -16.67 -5.00 14.19
C LEU A 558 -17.99 -4.31 13.80
N ALA A 559 -19.01 -5.05 13.37
CA ALA A 559 -20.33 -4.49 13.08
C ALA A 559 -20.98 -3.88 14.33
N VAL A 560 -20.91 -4.57 15.47
CA VAL A 560 -21.45 -4.07 16.74
C VAL A 560 -20.69 -2.82 17.19
N ALA A 561 -19.36 -2.84 17.10
CA ALA A 561 -18.53 -1.68 17.43
C ALA A 561 -18.86 -0.48 16.54
N TRP A 562 -18.98 -0.70 15.22
CA TRP A 562 -19.37 0.35 14.27
C TRP A 562 -20.74 0.92 14.59
N ARG A 563 -21.74 0.08 14.84
CA ARG A 563 -23.10 0.54 15.13
C ARG A 563 -23.17 1.48 16.35
N GLN A 564 -22.33 1.24 17.35
CA GLN A 564 -22.36 1.98 18.61
C GLN A 564 -21.42 3.21 18.62
N ARG A 565 -20.35 3.19 17.83
CA ARG A 565 -19.29 4.21 17.85
C ARG A 565 -19.19 5.00 16.54
N GLY A 566 -19.64 4.41 15.44
CA GLY A 566 -19.52 4.93 14.07
C GLY A 566 -18.09 5.37 13.76
N ALA A 567 -18.00 6.53 13.13
CA ALA A 567 -16.76 7.22 12.80
C ALA A 567 -15.76 7.37 13.95
N ARG A 568 -16.19 7.33 15.22
CA ARG A 568 -15.25 7.40 16.36
C ARG A 568 -14.26 6.23 16.40
N LEU A 569 -14.52 5.12 15.73
CA LEU A 569 -13.54 4.03 15.57
C LEU A 569 -12.31 4.45 14.75
N LEU A 570 -12.41 5.51 13.95
CA LEU A 570 -11.26 6.05 13.21
C LEU A 570 -10.35 6.87 14.10
N THR A 571 -10.89 7.52 15.13
CA THR A 571 -10.11 8.38 16.03
C THR A 571 -9.74 7.69 17.34
N ARG A 572 -10.54 6.71 17.79
CA ARG A 572 -10.30 5.99 19.05
C ARG A 572 -10.77 4.53 18.97
N ARG A 573 -9.85 3.59 19.17
CA ARG A 573 -10.09 2.14 19.01
C ARG A 573 -9.15 1.29 19.87
N PRO A 574 -9.41 -0.02 20.07
CA PRO A 574 -8.47 -0.92 20.75
C PRO A 574 -7.12 -1.00 20.04
N HIS A 575 -6.02 -1.15 20.79
CA HIS A 575 -4.68 -1.32 20.21
C HIS A 575 -4.61 -2.49 19.22
N VAL A 576 -5.22 -3.63 19.55
CA VAL A 576 -5.28 -4.80 18.68
C VAL A 576 -5.89 -4.50 17.31
N LEU A 577 -6.99 -3.74 17.26
CA LEU A 577 -7.60 -3.35 15.99
C LEU A 577 -6.71 -2.38 15.21
N HIS A 578 -6.02 -1.47 15.91
CA HIS A 578 -5.06 -0.55 15.28
C HIS A 578 -3.91 -1.31 14.61
N THR A 579 -3.26 -2.21 15.35
CA THR A 579 -2.13 -3.01 14.86
C THR A 579 -2.57 -3.93 13.73
N TRP A 580 -3.75 -4.56 13.84
CA TRP A 580 -4.29 -5.42 12.80
C TRP A 580 -4.53 -4.67 11.48
N LEU A 581 -5.26 -3.54 11.51
CA LEU A 581 -5.56 -2.74 10.32
C LEU A 581 -4.29 -2.30 9.59
N ALA A 582 -3.30 -1.91 10.37
CA ALA A 582 -2.08 -1.35 9.84
C ALA A 582 -1.15 -2.47 9.30
N ALA A 583 -1.26 -3.70 9.84
CA ALA A 583 -0.60 -4.91 9.34
C ALA A 583 -1.28 -5.58 8.14
N LEU A 584 -2.47 -5.13 7.70
CA LEU A 584 -3.15 -5.72 6.54
C LEU A 584 -2.30 -5.56 5.26
N ASP A 585 -1.84 -6.68 4.73
CA ASP A 585 -1.22 -6.78 3.41
C ASP A 585 -2.32 -6.89 2.34
N GLN A 586 -2.19 -6.10 1.28
CA GLN A 586 -3.15 -6.05 0.16
C GLN A 586 -2.52 -6.43 -1.17
N GLY A 587 -1.35 -7.10 -1.15
CA GLY A 587 -0.80 -7.79 -2.30
C GLY A 587 -1.88 -8.51 -3.11
N PHE A 588 -1.68 -8.65 -4.43
CA PHE A 588 -2.58 -9.47 -5.23
C PHE A 588 -2.68 -10.87 -4.62
N ASP A 589 -3.79 -11.61 -4.79
CA ASP A 589 -3.76 -13.00 -4.36
C ASP A 589 -2.70 -13.76 -5.16
N PRO A 590 -2.11 -14.86 -4.64
CA PRO A 590 -0.96 -15.51 -5.27
C PRO A 590 -1.21 -15.96 -6.71
N THR A 591 -2.46 -16.28 -7.05
CA THR A 591 -2.83 -16.62 -8.43
C THR A 591 -2.66 -15.41 -9.35
N THR A 592 -3.20 -14.26 -8.93
CA THR A 592 -3.10 -13.03 -9.71
C THR A 592 -1.65 -12.53 -9.78
N GLN A 593 -0.86 -12.68 -8.71
CA GLN A 593 0.58 -12.39 -8.73
C GLN A 593 1.31 -13.22 -9.81
N LEU A 594 1.11 -14.55 -9.79
CA LEU A 594 1.72 -15.44 -10.77
C LEU A 594 1.23 -15.14 -12.19
N GLN A 595 -0.06 -14.84 -12.36
CA GLN A 595 -0.62 -14.48 -13.66
C GLN A 595 0.01 -13.20 -14.21
N ASN A 596 0.19 -12.17 -13.38
CA ASN A 596 0.84 -10.92 -13.78
C ASN A 596 2.30 -11.14 -14.18
N LEU A 597 3.06 -11.92 -13.41
CA LEU A 597 4.44 -12.30 -13.75
C LEU A 597 4.47 -13.03 -15.10
N CYS A 598 3.58 -14.00 -15.28
CA CYS A 598 3.48 -14.77 -16.51
C CYS A 598 3.14 -13.89 -17.72
N SER A 599 2.15 -13.02 -17.59
CA SER A 599 1.77 -12.07 -18.64
C SER A 599 2.90 -11.10 -18.98
N ARG A 600 3.63 -10.58 -17.99
CA ARG A 600 4.75 -9.65 -18.19
C ARG A 600 5.84 -10.28 -19.06
N PHE A 601 6.26 -11.51 -18.73
CA PHE A 601 7.38 -12.18 -19.39
C PHE A 601 6.96 -13.20 -20.44
N GLY A 602 5.73 -13.11 -20.96
CA GLY A 602 5.25 -14.00 -22.03
C GLY A 602 5.30 -15.49 -21.67
N ILE A 603 5.12 -15.84 -20.40
CA ILE A 603 4.96 -17.22 -19.94
C ILE A 603 3.47 -17.56 -20.06
N ARG A 604 3.14 -18.65 -20.76
CA ARG A 604 1.76 -19.10 -20.88
C ARG A 604 1.40 -19.95 -19.66
N LEU A 605 0.51 -19.43 -18.82
CA LEU A 605 -0.14 -20.19 -17.75
C LEU A 605 -1.41 -20.83 -18.32
N HIS A 606 -1.48 -22.17 -18.34
CA HIS A 606 -2.65 -22.90 -18.85
C HIS A 606 -3.76 -23.00 -17.80
N GLU A 607 -4.94 -23.45 -18.22
CA GLU A 607 -6.06 -23.68 -17.30
C GLU A 607 -5.65 -24.69 -16.21
N PRO A 608 -5.84 -24.38 -14.91
CA PRO A 608 -5.48 -25.26 -13.81
C PRO A 608 -6.32 -26.54 -13.79
N GLU A 609 -5.68 -27.65 -13.46
CA GLU A 609 -6.36 -28.92 -13.20
C GLU A 609 -6.52 -29.12 -11.70
N PHE A 610 -7.70 -29.58 -11.27
CA PHE A 610 -8.03 -29.76 -9.86
C PHE A 610 -8.24 -31.23 -9.53
N TYR A 611 -7.66 -31.64 -8.41
CA TYR A 611 -7.70 -33.00 -7.93
C TYR A 611 -8.22 -33.02 -6.49
N VAL A 612 -8.89 -34.12 -6.14
CA VAL A 612 -9.44 -34.35 -4.80
C VAL A 612 -8.88 -35.67 -4.29
N ARG A 613 -8.46 -35.71 -3.02
CA ARG A 613 -7.96 -36.91 -2.34
C ARG A 613 -8.56 -36.98 -0.94
N GLY A 614 -8.95 -38.17 -0.50
CA GLY A 614 -9.53 -38.40 0.83
C GLY A 614 -10.98 -38.88 0.76
N GLU A 615 -11.53 -39.28 1.91
CA GLU A 615 -12.94 -39.65 2.07
C GLU A 615 -13.82 -38.39 2.03
N ASP A 616 -15.10 -38.49 1.64
CA ASP A 616 -16.03 -37.35 1.45
C ASP A 616 -16.09 -36.35 2.62
N HIS A 617 -15.73 -36.81 3.83
CA HIS A 617 -15.75 -36.04 5.07
C HIS A 617 -14.37 -35.47 5.48
N ALA A 618 -13.31 -35.79 4.74
CA ALA A 618 -11.93 -35.34 4.89
C ALA A 618 -11.25 -35.05 3.52
N GLU A 619 -12.00 -34.54 2.54
CA GLU A 619 -11.48 -34.24 1.20
C GLU A 619 -10.42 -33.11 1.23
N GLU A 620 -9.20 -33.46 0.84
CA GLU A 620 -8.15 -32.53 0.49
C GLU A 620 -8.18 -32.24 -1.01
N ARG A 621 -7.97 -30.99 -1.38
CA ARG A 621 -7.90 -30.57 -2.79
C ARG A 621 -6.50 -30.09 -3.11
N TYR A 622 -5.99 -30.44 -4.28
CA TYR A 622 -4.77 -29.87 -4.82
C TYR A 622 -4.97 -29.42 -6.27
N CYS A 623 -4.12 -28.50 -6.68
CA CYS A 623 -4.16 -27.88 -8.01
C CYS A 623 -2.84 -28.16 -8.74
N GLU A 624 -2.92 -28.61 -9.99
CA GLU A 624 -1.77 -28.63 -10.89
C GLU A 624 -1.78 -27.39 -11.79
N LEU A 625 -0.65 -26.69 -11.82
CA LEU A 625 -0.40 -25.55 -12.69
C LEU A 625 0.57 -25.98 -13.79
N VAL A 626 0.24 -25.63 -15.04
CA VAL A 626 1.10 -25.88 -16.21
C VAL A 626 1.58 -24.55 -16.77
N LEU A 627 2.90 -24.41 -16.89
CA LEU A 627 3.56 -23.21 -17.41
C LEU A 627 4.34 -23.56 -18.68
N THR A 628 4.12 -22.83 -19.77
CA THR A 628 4.97 -22.90 -20.96
C THR A 628 5.89 -21.67 -21.02
N CYS A 629 7.19 -21.92 -20.85
CA CYS A 629 8.27 -20.94 -20.82
C CYS A 629 9.10 -21.10 -22.10
N GLY A 630 8.79 -20.34 -23.16
CA GLY A 630 9.40 -20.55 -24.47
C GLY A 630 9.06 -21.94 -25.02
N THR A 631 10.06 -22.78 -25.23
CA THR A 631 9.90 -24.16 -25.73
C THR A 631 9.69 -25.20 -24.62
N GLN A 632 9.83 -24.81 -23.34
CA GLN A 632 9.72 -25.73 -22.21
C GLN A 632 8.32 -25.69 -21.62
N THR A 633 7.74 -26.86 -21.32
CA THR A 633 6.49 -27.00 -20.57
C THR A 633 6.78 -27.65 -19.22
N ILE A 634 6.32 -27.00 -18.15
CA ILE A 634 6.61 -27.35 -16.77
C ILE A 634 5.29 -27.56 -16.04
N ARG A 635 5.20 -28.65 -15.27
CA ARG A 635 4.04 -28.97 -14.43
C ARG A 635 4.40 -28.83 -12.95
N TRP A 636 3.54 -28.16 -12.20
CA TRP A 636 3.68 -27.96 -10.76
C TRP A 636 2.40 -28.38 -10.04
N ALA A 637 2.47 -29.45 -9.26
CA ALA A 637 1.38 -29.88 -8.39
C ALA A 637 1.56 -29.24 -7.01
N GLY A 638 0.61 -28.39 -6.60
CA GLY A 638 0.65 -27.74 -5.31
C GLY A 638 0.39 -28.68 -4.15
N THR A 639 0.82 -28.30 -2.94
CA THR A 639 0.51 -29.06 -1.71
C THR A 639 -1.02 -29.17 -1.50
N PRO A 640 -1.55 -30.36 -1.14
CA PRO A 640 -2.97 -30.52 -0.80
C PRO A 640 -3.40 -29.61 0.36
N VAL A 641 -4.62 -29.06 0.26
CA VAL A 641 -5.22 -28.21 1.28
C VAL A 641 -6.66 -28.61 1.55
N THR A 642 -7.10 -28.44 2.78
CA THR A 642 -8.52 -28.46 3.14
C THR A 642 -9.14 -27.13 2.73
N GLY A 643 -10.12 -27.15 1.82
CA GLY A 643 -10.73 -25.90 1.33
C GLY A 643 -11.27 -25.96 -0.10
N SER A 644 -11.51 -24.78 -0.66
CA SER A 644 -12.08 -24.60 -2.01
C SER A 644 -11.06 -24.87 -3.12
N LYS A 645 -11.53 -25.02 -4.37
CA LYS A 645 -10.67 -25.01 -5.57
C LYS A 645 -9.81 -23.75 -5.62
N THR A 646 -10.35 -22.59 -5.25
CA THR A 646 -9.63 -21.32 -5.19
C THR A 646 -8.44 -21.37 -4.23
N THR A 647 -8.63 -21.96 -3.04
CA THR A 647 -7.59 -22.11 -2.02
C THR A 647 -6.45 -23.00 -2.53
N ALA A 648 -6.78 -24.14 -3.17
CA ALA A 648 -5.78 -25.04 -3.76
C ALA A 648 -4.98 -24.37 -4.90
N LYS A 649 -5.65 -23.58 -5.75
CA LYS A 649 -5.00 -22.80 -6.82
C LYS A 649 -4.03 -21.77 -6.26
N GLN A 650 -4.47 -21.00 -5.26
CA GLN A 650 -3.64 -20.00 -4.58
C GLN A 650 -2.43 -20.63 -3.91
N ARG A 651 -2.59 -21.81 -3.30
CA ARG A 651 -1.47 -22.55 -2.69
C ARG A 651 -0.40 -22.94 -3.73
N ALA A 652 -0.81 -23.54 -4.85
CA ALA A 652 0.12 -23.92 -5.91
C ALA A 652 0.87 -22.71 -6.49
N ALA A 653 0.17 -21.58 -6.69
CA ALA A 653 0.79 -20.36 -7.19
C ALA A 653 1.78 -19.75 -6.18
N GLN A 654 1.42 -19.75 -4.89
CA GLN A 654 2.28 -19.26 -3.80
C GLN A 654 3.61 -20.02 -3.71
N GLU A 655 3.58 -21.34 -3.93
CA GLU A 655 4.80 -22.17 -3.89
C GLU A 655 5.78 -21.81 -5.02
N ILE A 656 5.29 -21.61 -6.25
CA ILE A 656 6.14 -21.17 -7.38
C ILE A 656 6.76 -19.80 -7.08
N LEU A 657 5.97 -18.86 -6.59
CA LEU A 657 6.45 -17.51 -6.23
C LEU A 657 7.49 -17.57 -5.09
N ALA A 658 7.30 -18.45 -4.11
CA ALA A 658 8.26 -18.66 -3.03
C ALA A 658 9.60 -19.22 -3.53
N LEU A 659 9.59 -20.10 -4.55
CA LEU A 659 10.83 -20.58 -5.18
C LEU A 659 11.62 -19.43 -5.81
N LEU A 660 10.95 -18.58 -6.59
CA LEU A 660 11.57 -17.42 -7.23
C LEU A 660 12.13 -16.43 -6.18
N HIS A 661 11.39 -16.21 -5.09
CA HIS A 661 11.85 -15.39 -3.96
C HIS A 661 13.14 -15.91 -3.34
N ALA A 662 13.18 -17.21 -3.03
CA ALA A 662 14.30 -17.84 -2.34
C ALA A 662 15.56 -17.82 -3.23
N HIS A 663 15.42 -18.01 -4.54
CA HIS A 663 16.54 -17.85 -5.49
C HIS A 663 17.09 -16.43 -5.51
N ALA A 664 16.20 -15.44 -5.66
CA ALA A 664 16.59 -14.04 -5.68
C ALA A 664 17.38 -13.70 -4.40
N SER A 665 16.83 -14.03 -3.24
CA SER A 665 17.37 -13.76 -1.89
C SER A 665 18.68 -14.49 -1.58
N GLY A 666 19.16 -15.36 -2.46
CA GLY A 666 20.44 -16.06 -2.27
C GLY A 666 20.39 -17.16 -1.22
N THR A 667 19.20 -17.72 -0.95
CA THR A 667 19.05 -18.83 -0.01
C THR A 667 19.82 -20.05 -0.52
N THR A 668 20.85 -20.46 0.23
CA THR A 668 21.68 -21.61 -0.10
C THR A 668 20.99 -22.91 0.30
N ARG A 669 20.18 -23.49 -0.60
CA ARG A 669 19.62 -24.85 -0.45
C ARG A 669 19.76 -25.66 -1.72
N MET A 670 19.78 -26.98 -1.59
CA MET A 670 19.73 -27.87 -2.74
C MET A 670 18.31 -27.89 -3.31
N TRP A 671 18.18 -27.51 -4.57
CA TRP A 671 16.92 -27.52 -5.30
C TRP A 671 16.60 -28.91 -5.84
N SER A 672 15.37 -29.37 -5.65
CA SER A 672 14.87 -30.61 -6.26
C SER A 672 14.89 -30.51 -7.79
N THR A 673 14.77 -31.65 -8.47
CA THR A 673 14.71 -31.67 -9.95
C THR A 673 13.53 -30.84 -10.49
N GLN A 674 12.38 -30.89 -9.82
CA GLN A 674 11.19 -30.12 -10.21
C GLN A 674 11.35 -28.63 -9.91
N GLU A 675 11.90 -28.27 -8.75
CA GLU A 675 12.19 -26.87 -8.39
C GLU A 675 13.20 -26.25 -9.38
N ARG A 676 14.26 -26.98 -9.75
CA ARG A 676 15.23 -26.55 -10.76
C ARG A 676 14.58 -26.35 -12.13
N ALA A 677 13.65 -27.22 -12.52
CA ALA A 677 12.94 -27.08 -13.80
C ALA A 677 12.11 -25.78 -13.83
N VAL A 678 11.36 -25.49 -12.76
CA VAL A 678 10.59 -24.24 -12.60
C VAL A 678 11.52 -23.02 -12.66
N LEU A 679 12.54 -22.98 -11.81
CA LEU A 679 13.49 -21.86 -11.74
C LEU A 679 14.18 -21.63 -13.08
N ARG A 680 14.72 -22.68 -13.70
CA ARG A 680 15.39 -22.59 -15.00
C ARG A 680 14.45 -22.07 -16.08
N GLY A 681 13.25 -22.64 -16.22
CA GLY A 681 12.31 -22.25 -17.26
C GLY A 681 11.86 -20.79 -17.13
N VAL A 682 11.44 -20.40 -15.92
CA VAL A 682 10.95 -19.04 -15.64
C VAL A 682 12.09 -18.03 -15.80
N LEU A 683 13.25 -18.21 -15.15
CA LEU A 683 14.37 -17.26 -15.22
C LEU A 683 14.91 -17.12 -16.65
N SER A 684 15.03 -18.23 -17.39
CA SER A 684 15.48 -18.18 -18.80
C SER A 684 14.51 -17.35 -19.65
N GLN A 685 13.21 -17.49 -19.40
CA GLN A 685 12.20 -16.72 -20.13
C GLN A 685 12.22 -15.25 -19.73
N GLN A 686 12.37 -14.93 -18.45
CA GLN A 686 12.50 -13.55 -17.99
C GLN A 686 13.70 -12.84 -18.62
N LEU A 687 14.87 -13.49 -18.63
CA LEU A 687 16.09 -12.92 -19.22
C LEU A 687 15.96 -12.71 -20.74
N ARG A 688 15.29 -13.62 -21.46
CA ARG A 688 15.05 -13.46 -22.90
C ARG A 688 14.02 -12.38 -23.23
N GLN A 689 13.01 -12.19 -22.38
CA GLN A 689 11.92 -11.26 -22.67
C GLN A 689 12.17 -9.85 -22.12
N ALA A 690 13.01 -9.71 -21.08
CA ALA A 690 13.34 -8.42 -20.48
C ALA A 690 13.75 -7.33 -21.51
N PRO A 691 14.61 -7.61 -22.50
CA PRO A 691 14.98 -6.63 -23.53
C PRO A 691 13.81 -6.12 -24.40
N HIS A 692 12.73 -6.89 -24.49
CA HIS A 692 11.58 -6.60 -25.35
C HIS A 692 10.38 -6.03 -24.58
N LEU A 693 10.52 -5.81 -23.27
CA LEU A 693 9.44 -5.27 -22.46
C LEU A 693 9.09 -3.84 -22.87
N PRO A 694 7.78 -3.49 -22.92
CA PRO A 694 7.37 -2.11 -23.16
C PRO A 694 7.83 -1.20 -22.01
N PRO A 695 7.95 0.13 -22.23
CA PRO A 695 8.46 1.08 -21.24
C PRO A 695 7.81 0.96 -19.85
N LYS A 696 6.48 0.76 -19.80
CA LYS A 696 5.73 0.57 -18.57
C LYS A 696 6.18 -0.66 -17.77
N GLU A 697 6.38 -1.79 -18.43
CA GLU A 697 6.80 -3.02 -17.74
C GLU A 697 8.27 -2.98 -17.32
N ARG A 698 9.14 -2.29 -18.08
CA ARG A 698 10.51 -2.01 -17.63
C ARG A 698 10.53 -1.19 -16.34
N LEU A 699 9.68 -0.16 -16.24
CA LEU A 699 9.54 0.62 -15.00
C LEU A 699 9.07 -0.25 -13.83
N ASN A 700 8.10 -1.15 -14.05
CA ASN A 700 7.65 -2.09 -13.04
C ASN A 700 8.79 -3.01 -12.56
N CYS A 701 9.60 -3.54 -13.49
CA CYS A 701 10.78 -4.33 -13.14
C CYS A 701 11.78 -3.53 -12.33
N ALA A 702 12.03 -2.27 -12.71
CA ALA A 702 12.95 -1.39 -12.01
C ALA A 702 12.49 -1.08 -10.58
N ARG A 703 11.19 -0.83 -10.38
CA ARG A 703 10.58 -0.64 -9.05
C ARG A 703 10.57 -1.90 -8.21
N GLY A 704 10.29 -3.04 -8.85
CA GLY A 704 10.25 -4.36 -8.21
C GLY A 704 11.64 -4.95 -7.92
N GLY A 705 12.71 -4.36 -8.44
CA GLY A 705 14.04 -4.95 -8.31
C GLY A 705 14.17 -6.29 -9.03
N ASP A 706 13.35 -6.52 -10.05
CA ASP A 706 13.39 -7.76 -10.84
C ASP A 706 14.77 -7.94 -11.48
N LEU A 707 15.20 -9.20 -11.64
CA LEU A 707 16.48 -9.51 -12.30
C LEU A 707 17.70 -8.81 -11.68
N GLY A 708 17.71 -8.66 -10.34
CA GLY A 708 18.83 -8.05 -9.61
C GLY A 708 18.89 -6.52 -9.74
N LEU A 709 17.85 -5.87 -10.26
CA LEU A 709 17.78 -4.40 -10.37
C LEU A 709 17.83 -3.70 -9.00
N ASP A 710 17.40 -4.34 -7.92
CA ASP A 710 17.54 -3.79 -6.57
C ASP A 710 19.00 -3.65 -6.14
N LEU A 711 19.84 -4.60 -6.54
CA LEU A 711 21.28 -4.61 -6.28
C LEU A 711 21.98 -3.55 -7.12
N LEU A 712 21.72 -3.51 -8.44
CA LEU A 712 22.27 -2.48 -9.33
C LEU A 712 21.84 -1.06 -8.91
N ALA A 713 20.56 -0.86 -8.63
CA ALA A 713 20.05 0.46 -8.27
C ALA A 713 20.55 0.95 -6.91
N SER A 714 21.01 0.06 -6.04
CA SER A 714 21.68 0.41 -4.78
C SER A 714 23.21 0.42 -4.86
N ALA A 715 23.77 0.30 -6.07
CA ALA A 715 25.21 0.19 -6.35
C ALA A 715 25.89 -0.94 -5.55
N ASP A 716 25.19 -2.06 -5.37
CA ASP A 716 25.72 -3.29 -4.76
C ASP A 716 26.22 -4.25 -5.85
N ALA A 717 27.42 -3.97 -6.34
CA ALA A 717 28.05 -4.73 -7.42
C ALA A 717 28.34 -6.19 -7.00
N GLU A 718 28.78 -6.42 -5.77
CA GLU A 718 29.10 -7.76 -5.25
C GLU A 718 27.85 -8.63 -5.14
N GLY A 719 26.78 -8.10 -4.54
CA GLY A 719 25.50 -8.79 -4.46
C GLY A 719 24.96 -9.12 -5.85
N PHE A 720 25.11 -8.20 -6.82
CA PHE A 720 24.69 -8.43 -8.20
C PHE A 720 25.53 -9.53 -8.88
N ARG A 721 26.86 -9.54 -8.72
CA ARG A 721 27.74 -10.60 -9.22
C ARG A 721 27.34 -11.96 -8.69
N ALA A 722 27.08 -12.06 -7.37
CA ALA A 722 26.65 -13.30 -6.74
C ALA A 722 25.29 -13.78 -7.29
N TRP A 723 24.32 -12.87 -7.46
CA TRP A 723 23.04 -13.18 -8.07
C TRP A 723 23.17 -13.63 -9.54
N ALA A 724 23.98 -12.92 -10.33
CA ALA A 724 24.21 -13.21 -11.75
C ALA A 724 24.89 -14.57 -11.91
N HIS A 725 25.89 -14.89 -11.08
CA HIS A 725 26.55 -16.19 -11.07
C HIS A 725 25.56 -17.33 -10.78
N ARG A 726 24.79 -17.25 -9.68
CA ARG A 726 23.76 -18.26 -9.34
C ARG A 726 22.74 -18.45 -10.46
N THR A 727 22.33 -17.36 -11.11
CA THR A 727 21.36 -17.39 -12.21
C THR A 727 21.96 -18.03 -13.46
N ALA A 728 23.19 -17.69 -13.81
CA ALA A 728 23.91 -18.28 -14.93
C ALA A 728 24.12 -19.80 -14.76
N THR A 729 24.39 -20.27 -13.54
CA THR A 729 24.49 -21.72 -13.25
C THR A 729 23.19 -22.48 -13.52
N LEU A 730 22.02 -21.85 -13.32
CA LEU A 730 20.71 -22.47 -13.57
C LEU A 730 20.31 -22.41 -15.05
N VAL A 731 20.51 -21.25 -15.68
CA VAL A 731 20.01 -20.96 -17.04
C VAL A 731 20.96 -21.49 -18.11
N GLY A 732 22.27 -21.47 -17.85
CA GLY A 732 23.31 -21.76 -18.82
C GLY A 732 23.71 -20.51 -19.63
N ALA A 733 24.45 -20.73 -20.72
CA ALA A 733 24.92 -19.66 -21.60
C ALA A 733 23.75 -18.95 -22.29
N LEU A 734 23.80 -17.61 -22.29
CA LEU A 734 22.83 -16.76 -22.99
C LEU A 734 23.39 -16.36 -24.38
N PRO A 735 22.53 -16.22 -25.40
CA PRO A 735 22.95 -15.72 -26.71
C PRO A 735 23.54 -14.29 -26.62
N PRO A 736 24.55 -13.94 -27.45
CA PRO A 736 25.13 -12.59 -27.48
C PRO A 736 24.08 -11.48 -27.64
N ASP A 737 23.15 -11.62 -28.60
CA ASP A 737 22.08 -10.63 -28.82
C ASP A 737 21.20 -10.42 -27.58
N THR A 738 21.00 -11.48 -26.77
CA THR A 738 20.25 -11.37 -25.51
C THR A 738 21.05 -10.59 -24.46
N LEU A 739 22.37 -10.77 -24.40
CA LEU A 739 23.25 -10.04 -23.47
C LEU A 739 23.34 -8.55 -23.82
N ASP A 740 23.43 -8.22 -25.11
CA ASP A 740 23.40 -6.83 -25.58
C ASP A 740 22.04 -6.18 -25.25
N GLY A 741 20.95 -6.90 -25.52
CA GLY A 741 19.61 -6.48 -25.14
C GLY A 741 19.43 -6.30 -23.62
N LEU A 742 20.04 -7.16 -22.81
CA LEU A 742 20.01 -7.06 -21.35
C LEU A 742 20.80 -5.85 -20.83
N THR A 743 21.95 -5.55 -21.43
CA THR A 743 22.72 -4.33 -21.13
C THR A 743 21.85 -3.10 -21.37
N LEU A 744 21.18 -3.02 -22.52
CA LEU A 744 20.25 -1.92 -22.82
C LEU A 744 19.06 -1.87 -21.85
N PHE A 745 18.49 -3.02 -21.51
CA PHE A 745 17.39 -3.14 -20.54
C PHE A 745 17.79 -2.58 -19.18
N TYR A 746 18.94 -2.98 -18.63
CA TYR A 746 19.44 -2.48 -17.36
C TYR A 746 19.68 -0.97 -17.42
N THR A 747 20.32 -0.47 -18.48
CA THR A 747 20.56 0.98 -18.67
C THR A 747 19.26 1.76 -18.66
N GLN A 748 18.24 1.29 -19.37
CA GLN A 748 16.94 1.94 -19.43
C GLN A 748 16.20 1.89 -18.09
N CYS A 749 16.25 0.77 -17.37
CA CYS A 749 15.64 0.63 -16.05
C CYS A 749 16.29 1.57 -15.02
N LEU A 750 17.63 1.62 -15.00
CA LEU A 750 18.38 2.53 -14.13
C LEU A 750 18.09 4.00 -14.51
N THR A 751 18.03 4.32 -15.80
CA THR A 751 17.66 5.67 -16.26
C THR A 751 16.25 6.05 -15.77
N GLN A 752 15.27 5.15 -15.86
CA GLN A 752 13.91 5.40 -15.36
C GLN A 752 13.88 5.58 -13.83
N LEU A 753 14.67 4.83 -13.08
CA LEU A 753 14.75 5.00 -11.62
C LEU A 753 15.38 6.32 -11.21
N ARG A 754 16.29 6.88 -12.03
CA ARG A 754 17.04 8.09 -11.70
C ARG A 754 16.46 9.37 -12.28
N TYR A 755 15.74 9.29 -13.41
CA TYR A 755 15.18 10.43 -14.16
C TYR A 755 13.74 10.27 -14.63
N GLY A 756 13.16 9.08 -14.46
CA GLY A 756 11.80 8.81 -14.91
C GLY A 756 10.79 9.69 -14.20
N ASP A 757 9.53 9.59 -14.64
CA ASP A 757 8.44 10.46 -14.15
C ASP A 757 8.20 10.39 -12.64
N ASP A 758 8.70 9.34 -12.00
CA ASP A 758 8.53 9.06 -10.58
C ASP A 758 9.85 9.10 -9.79
N SER A 759 10.93 9.63 -10.40
CA SER A 759 12.19 9.94 -9.69
C SER A 759 12.02 11.14 -8.76
N LEU A 760 12.90 11.26 -7.76
CA LEU A 760 12.90 12.42 -6.87
C LEU A 760 13.24 13.69 -7.62
N LEU A 761 14.21 13.59 -8.53
CA LEU A 761 14.61 14.71 -9.36
C LEU A 761 13.42 15.24 -10.18
N ARG A 762 12.67 14.37 -10.88
CA ARG A 762 11.50 14.81 -11.65
C ARG A 762 10.41 15.40 -10.76
N THR A 763 10.19 14.81 -9.59
CA THR A 763 9.21 15.30 -8.62
C THR A 763 9.56 16.72 -8.15
N ALA A 764 10.82 16.95 -7.79
CA ALA A 764 11.30 18.28 -7.39
C ALA A 764 11.11 19.30 -8.52
N LEU A 765 11.47 18.95 -9.76
CA LEU A 765 11.35 19.84 -10.92
C LEU A 765 9.91 20.22 -11.27
N ARG A 766 8.96 19.27 -11.18
CA ARG A 766 7.54 19.60 -11.38
C ARG A 766 7.03 20.59 -10.35
N ARG A 767 7.46 20.46 -9.09
CA ARG A 767 7.09 21.41 -8.02
C ARG A 767 7.66 22.80 -8.29
N VAL A 768 8.89 22.90 -8.77
CA VAL A 768 9.50 24.16 -9.20
C VAL A 768 8.68 24.79 -10.34
N ALA A 769 8.37 24.02 -11.38
CA ALA A 769 7.66 24.50 -12.55
C ALA A 769 6.26 25.09 -12.26
N VAL A 770 5.59 24.61 -11.21
CA VAL A 770 4.27 25.11 -10.79
C VAL A 770 4.31 26.06 -9.57
N GLY A 771 5.50 26.49 -9.14
CA GLY A 771 5.67 27.42 -8.02
C GLY A 771 5.33 26.84 -6.64
N ALA A 772 5.38 25.51 -6.48
CA ALA A 772 5.07 24.80 -5.22
C ALA A 772 6.33 24.29 -4.46
N ALA A 773 7.52 24.69 -4.92
CA ALA A 773 8.80 24.37 -4.28
C ALA A 773 9.33 25.58 -3.47
N ASP A 774 10.12 25.30 -2.43
CA ASP A 774 10.92 26.33 -1.78
C ASP A 774 12.24 26.56 -2.53
N SER A 775 12.93 27.67 -2.24
CA SER A 775 14.17 28.05 -2.92
C SER A 775 15.29 27.03 -2.74
N ALA A 776 15.32 26.30 -1.62
CA ALA A 776 16.32 25.26 -1.37
C ALA A 776 16.13 24.04 -2.29
N THR A 777 14.88 23.61 -2.49
CA THR A 777 14.50 22.53 -3.39
C THR A 777 14.80 22.89 -4.84
N GLU A 778 14.55 24.14 -5.23
CA GLU A 778 14.84 24.64 -6.58
C GLU A 778 16.34 24.57 -6.91
N LEU A 779 17.18 25.11 -6.03
CA LEU A 779 18.64 25.04 -6.18
C LEU A 779 19.15 23.59 -6.21
N ALA A 780 18.61 22.73 -5.35
CA ALA A 780 19.00 21.32 -5.24
C ALA A 780 18.66 20.54 -6.51
N ALA A 781 17.46 20.77 -7.07
CA ALA A 781 17.04 20.15 -8.33
C ALA A 781 17.92 20.60 -9.50
N ALA A 782 18.30 21.88 -9.56
CA ALA A 782 19.20 22.40 -10.59
C ALA A 782 20.61 21.80 -10.47
N ALA A 783 21.14 21.65 -9.26
CA ALA A 783 22.45 21.02 -9.02
C ALA A 783 22.45 19.54 -9.44
N ALA A 784 21.43 18.78 -9.02
CA ALA A 784 21.29 17.39 -9.41
C ALA A 784 21.16 17.21 -10.93
N LEU A 785 20.47 18.12 -11.62
CA LEU A 785 20.39 18.15 -13.09
C LEU A 785 21.75 18.37 -13.76
N ARG A 786 22.56 19.29 -13.27
CA ARG A 786 23.90 19.54 -13.83
C ARG A 786 24.83 18.34 -13.61
N SER A 787 24.76 17.71 -12.44
CA SER A 787 25.47 16.46 -12.16
C SER A 787 25.04 15.35 -13.12
N ALA A 788 23.73 15.21 -13.35
CA ALA A 788 23.13 14.25 -14.24
C ALA A 788 23.51 14.42 -15.72
N ALA A 789 23.60 15.68 -16.17
CA ALA A 789 23.92 16.03 -17.55
C ALA A 789 25.42 16.02 -17.85
N ALA A 790 26.27 15.60 -16.90
CA ALA A 790 27.71 15.50 -17.13
C ALA A 790 28.02 14.41 -18.16
N GLU A 791 28.75 14.76 -19.22
CA GLU A 791 29.03 13.85 -20.35
C GLU A 791 30.43 13.23 -20.30
N GLN A 792 31.36 13.82 -19.54
CA GLN A 792 32.76 13.39 -19.56
C GLN A 792 33.17 12.78 -18.22
N PRO A 793 33.67 11.52 -18.22
CA PRO A 793 34.40 11.01 -17.06
C PRO A 793 35.63 11.87 -16.81
N ALA A 794 36.08 11.90 -15.56
CA ALA A 794 37.24 12.68 -15.17
C ALA A 794 37.97 11.97 -14.04
N ASP A 795 39.27 12.12 -13.98
CA ASP A 795 40.00 11.73 -12.79
C ASP A 795 39.68 12.72 -11.65
N LEU A 796 39.64 12.22 -10.42
CA LEU A 796 39.36 13.01 -9.23
C LEU A 796 40.20 14.29 -9.14
N ARG A 797 41.50 14.20 -9.47
CA ARG A 797 42.44 15.33 -9.36
C ARG A 797 42.09 16.40 -10.39
N GLY A 798 41.70 16.02 -11.59
CA GLY A 798 41.19 16.91 -12.63
C GLY A 798 39.96 17.69 -12.18
N VAL A 799 39.02 17.02 -11.50
CA VAL A 799 37.81 17.67 -10.96
C VAL A 799 38.17 18.71 -9.90
N LEU A 800 39.00 18.35 -8.92
CA LEU A 800 39.37 19.25 -7.82
C LEU A 800 40.19 20.46 -8.31
N SER A 801 41.14 20.24 -9.21
CA SER A 801 42.00 21.30 -9.77
C SER A 801 41.22 22.29 -10.63
N SER A 802 40.31 21.81 -11.47
CA SER A 802 39.44 22.68 -12.29
C SER A 802 38.50 23.54 -11.45
N TRP A 803 37.89 22.96 -10.42
CA TRP A 803 37.06 23.69 -9.47
C TRP A 803 37.86 24.75 -8.69
N TRP A 804 39.05 24.38 -8.22
CA TRP A 804 39.94 25.30 -7.49
C TRP A 804 40.37 26.50 -8.34
N ALA A 805 40.72 26.28 -9.61
CA ALA A 805 41.11 27.34 -10.52
C ALA A 805 39.97 28.35 -10.80
N GLY A 806 38.71 27.94 -10.66
CA GLY A 806 37.53 28.79 -10.90
C GLY A 806 36.98 29.49 -9.65
N THR A 807 37.49 29.21 -8.45
CA THR A 807 37.02 29.80 -7.19
C THR A 807 37.86 31.02 -6.83
N THR A 808 37.68 32.13 -7.56
CA THR A 808 38.61 33.27 -7.44
C THR A 808 38.38 34.24 -6.28
N GLU A 809 37.23 34.33 -5.60
CA GLU A 809 37.04 35.43 -4.61
C GLU A 809 36.21 35.17 -3.33
N THR A 810 35.54 34.02 -3.13
CA THR A 810 34.47 33.94 -2.09
C THR A 810 34.65 32.95 -0.92
N ALA A 811 35.72 32.15 -0.85
CA ALA A 811 35.93 31.25 0.28
C ALA A 811 37.41 31.04 0.62
N HIS A 812 37.76 31.15 1.91
CA HIS A 812 39.07 30.73 2.41
C HIS A 812 39.16 29.20 2.42
N VAL A 813 39.53 28.58 1.29
CA VAL A 813 39.61 27.11 1.21
C VAL A 813 40.99 26.60 1.65
N ARG A 814 41.04 25.52 2.45
CA ARG A 814 42.27 24.78 2.80
C ARG A 814 42.23 23.38 2.22
N LEU A 815 43.18 23.04 1.35
CA LEU A 815 43.32 21.69 0.78
C LEU A 815 44.43 20.92 1.51
N SER A 816 44.11 19.75 2.04
CA SER A 816 45.09 18.82 2.62
C SER A 816 45.00 17.45 1.94
N ASP A 817 46.10 17.02 1.33
CA ASP A 817 46.26 15.68 0.77
C ASP A 817 47.13 14.83 1.72
N GLY A 818 46.51 13.84 2.37
CA GLY A 818 47.20 12.91 3.26
C GLY A 818 47.80 11.69 2.55
N THR A 819 47.58 11.53 1.24
CA THR A 819 47.88 10.27 0.53
C THR A 819 49.26 10.23 -0.11
N GLY A 820 49.81 11.37 -0.54
CA GLY A 820 51.05 11.44 -1.33
C GLY A 820 51.00 10.69 -2.67
N GLN A 821 49.86 10.07 -2.97
CA GLN A 821 49.54 9.24 -4.12
C GLN A 821 48.11 9.60 -4.57
N LEU A 822 47.93 10.84 -5.02
CA LEU A 822 46.79 11.21 -5.87
C LEU A 822 46.96 10.48 -7.22
N GLY A 823 46.63 9.18 -7.23
CA GLY A 823 46.51 8.33 -8.40
C GLY A 823 45.14 8.48 -9.05
N SER A 824 45.08 8.20 -10.35
CA SER A 824 43.95 8.33 -11.27
C SER A 824 42.73 7.48 -10.86
N LEU A 825 42.00 7.90 -9.83
CA LEU A 825 40.65 7.37 -9.63
C LEU A 825 39.77 7.97 -10.73
N ASP A 826 39.49 7.14 -11.74
CA ASP A 826 38.59 7.48 -12.82
C ASP A 826 37.16 7.52 -12.27
N LEU A 827 36.56 8.71 -12.29
CA LEU A 827 35.17 8.92 -11.96
C LEU A 827 34.34 8.77 -13.23
N THR A 828 33.20 8.11 -13.12
CA THR A 828 32.16 8.22 -14.14
C THR A 828 31.73 9.68 -14.30
N ALA A 829 31.13 10.02 -15.45
CA ALA A 829 30.70 11.38 -15.71
C ALA A 829 29.73 11.92 -14.63
N ALA A 830 28.78 11.10 -14.18
CA ALA A 830 27.84 11.45 -13.13
C ALA A 830 28.51 11.70 -11.76
N GLU A 831 29.50 10.87 -11.38
CA GLU A 831 30.28 11.06 -10.15
C GLU A 831 31.12 12.35 -10.20
N ALA A 832 31.77 12.61 -11.33
CA ALA A 832 32.53 13.84 -11.53
C ALA A 832 31.61 15.08 -11.46
N GLY A 833 30.44 15.03 -12.10
CA GLY A 833 29.43 16.08 -12.02
C GLY A 833 28.90 16.28 -10.59
N ALA A 834 28.60 15.20 -9.88
CA ALA A 834 28.11 15.26 -8.50
C ALA A 834 29.14 15.87 -7.56
N LEU A 835 30.41 15.47 -7.68
CA LEU A 835 31.51 16.04 -6.89
C LEU A 835 31.65 17.55 -7.13
N ARG A 836 31.57 18.02 -8.38
CA ARG A 836 31.62 19.46 -8.69
C ARG A 836 30.50 20.23 -8.01
N GLU A 837 29.27 19.73 -8.08
CA GLU A 837 28.11 20.40 -7.51
C GLU A 837 28.17 20.46 -5.97
N VAL A 838 28.64 19.39 -5.32
CA VAL A 838 28.87 19.40 -3.88
C VAL A 838 29.93 20.42 -3.49
N LEU A 839 31.04 20.51 -4.22
CA LEU A 839 32.10 21.48 -3.95
C LEU A 839 31.60 22.93 -4.11
N VAL A 840 30.80 23.22 -5.14
CA VAL A 840 30.17 24.53 -5.34
C VAL A 840 29.21 24.86 -4.19
N TRP A 841 28.33 23.92 -3.85
CA TRP A 841 27.33 24.13 -2.80
C TRP A 841 27.95 24.40 -1.44
N THR A 842 28.97 23.62 -1.08
CA THR A 842 29.68 23.75 0.19
C THR A 842 30.49 25.04 0.28
N ALA A 843 31.11 25.49 -0.83
CA ALA A 843 31.77 26.80 -0.88
C ALA A 843 30.79 27.98 -0.73
N GLN A 844 29.61 27.90 -1.36
CA GLN A 844 28.57 28.93 -1.21
C GLN A 844 28.05 28.98 0.24
N ALA A 845 27.83 27.83 0.86
CA ALA A 845 27.42 27.75 2.27
C ALA A 845 28.49 28.35 3.21
N ALA A 846 29.77 28.08 2.96
CA ALA A 846 30.88 28.65 3.73
C ALA A 846 30.97 30.19 3.56
N GLY A 847 30.80 30.69 2.34
CA GLY A 847 30.77 32.14 2.05
C GLY A 847 29.60 32.85 2.70
N ALA A 848 28.42 32.23 2.78
CA ALA A 848 27.24 32.82 3.42
C ALA A 848 27.41 33.07 4.93
N VAL A 849 28.33 32.37 5.59
CA VAL A 849 28.66 32.57 7.01
C VAL A 849 30.04 33.21 7.23
N ASP A 850 30.72 33.60 6.14
CA ASP A 850 32.08 34.16 6.15
C ASP A 850 33.10 33.29 6.92
N ARG A 851 33.11 31.98 6.62
CA ARG A 851 34.00 30.99 7.26
C ARG A 851 34.83 30.21 6.25
N PRO A 852 36.03 29.74 6.65
CA PRO A 852 36.87 28.91 5.78
C PRO A 852 36.24 27.53 5.56
N MET A 853 36.46 26.99 4.37
CA MET A 853 36.13 25.60 4.01
C MET A 853 37.41 24.77 4.00
N SER A 854 37.38 23.52 4.44
CA SER A 854 38.51 22.59 4.28
C SER A 854 38.14 21.41 3.40
N VAL A 855 39.06 21.00 2.52
CA VAL A 855 38.95 19.79 1.70
C VAL A 855 40.10 18.86 2.07
N GLU A 856 39.78 17.70 2.61
CA GLU A 856 40.77 16.70 3.03
C GLU A 856 40.57 15.38 2.28
N LEU A 857 41.66 14.74 1.84
CA LEU A 857 41.62 13.49 1.08
C LEU A 857 42.40 12.37 1.79
N THR A 858 41.83 11.16 1.81
CA THR A 858 42.52 9.94 2.28
C THR A 858 42.06 8.66 1.58
N ILE A 859 42.87 7.60 1.67
CA ILE A 859 42.52 6.25 1.22
C ILE A 859 42.54 5.31 2.44
N ILE A 860 41.45 4.57 2.67
CA ILE A 860 41.33 3.58 3.74
C ILE A 860 40.74 2.30 3.15
N ALA A 861 41.47 1.18 3.25
CA ALA A 861 41.04 -0.12 2.70
C ALA A 861 40.57 -0.01 1.23
N ASP A 862 41.42 0.57 0.38
CA ASP A 862 41.18 0.82 -1.05
C ASP A 862 39.96 1.70 -1.39
N ARG A 863 39.40 2.39 -0.39
CA ARG A 863 38.34 3.39 -0.58
C ARG A 863 38.87 4.80 -0.41
N LEU A 864 38.56 5.65 -1.38
CA LEU A 864 38.81 7.09 -1.31
C LEU A 864 37.74 7.78 -0.47
N TYR A 865 38.18 8.65 0.42
CA TYR A 865 37.35 9.53 1.23
C TYR A 865 37.75 11.00 0.96
N VAL A 866 36.74 11.85 0.75
CA VAL A 866 36.88 13.30 0.65
C VAL A 866 36.04 13.93 1.74
N LEU A 867 36.67 14.65 2.68
CA LEU A 867 36.01 15.33 3.77
C LEU A 867 35.97 16.83 3.48
N LEU A 868 34.76 17.40 3.46
CA LEU A 868 34.51 18.82 3.28
C LEU A 868 34.08 19.41 4.62
N GLY A 869 34.96 20.15 5.28
CA GLY A 869 34.68 20.83 6.55
C GLY A 869 34.15 22.25 6.33
N ILE A 870 33.09 22.61 7.04
CA ILE A 870 32.45 23.93 6.99
C ILE A 870 32.19 24.41 8.43
N ASP A 871 33.10 25.22 8.96
CA ASP A 871 33.02 25.69 10.35
C ASP A 871 31.74 26.53 10.57
N GLY A 872 30.97 26.19 11.61
CA GLY A 872 29.81 26.98 12.05
C GLY A 872 28.55 26.84 11.21
N VAL A 873 28.52 25.90 10.26
CA VAL A 873 27.32 25.58 9.46
C VAL A 873 26.75 24.25 9.90
N ASN A 874 25.43 24.18 10.09
CA ASN A 874 24.75 22.91 10.25
C ASN A 874 24.63 22.24 8.87
N VAL A 875 25.64 21.44 8.52
CA VAL A 875 25.74 20.77 7.21
C VAL A 875 24.54 19.86 6.93
N PRO A 876 24.04 19.05 7.90
CA PRO A 876 22.90 18.16 7.65
C PRO A 876 21.63 18.93 7.23
N LYS A 877 21.34 20.05 7.89
CA LYS A 877 20.20 20.91 7.54
C LYS A 877 20.39 21.58 6.19
N THR A 878 21.60 22.04 5.89
CA THR A 878 21.92 22.79 4.67
C THR A 878 21.85 21.91 3.42
N CYS A 879 22.28 20.65 3.53
CA CYS A 879 22.34 19.71 2.42
C CYS A 879 21.10 18.80 2.31
N ALA A 880 20.10 18.95 3.18
CA ALA A 880 18.94 18.05 3.29
C ALA A 880 18.16 17.88 1.97
N ALA A 881 18.04 18.94 1.16
CA ALA A 881 17.37 18.88 -0.15
C ALA A 881 18.26 18.29 -1.26
N LEU A 882 19.59 18.44 -1.15
CA LEU A 882 20.55 18.05 -2.19
C LEU A 882 20.94 16.58 -2.11
N LEU A 883 21.29 16.08 -0.91
CA LEU A 883 21.86 14.73 -0.75
C LEU A 883 20.97 13.62 -1.31
N PRO A 884 19.63 13.61 -1.09
CA PRO A 884 18.77 12.58 -1.66
C PRO A 884 18.70 12.62 -3.20
N LEU A 885 18.90 13.79 -3.81
CA LEU A 885 18.92 13.91 -5.27
C LEU A 885 20.26 13.44 -5.86
N LEU A 886 21.38 13.74 -5.19
CA LEU A 886 22.69 13.28 -5.60
C LEU A 886 22.86 11.77 -5.44
N ASP A 887 22.41 11.18 -4.33
CA ASP A 887 22.42 9.73 -4.12
C ASP A 887 21.52 9.00 -5.16
N GLU A 888 20.50 9.67 -5.74
CA GLU A 888 19.69 9.13 -6.84
C GLU A 888 20.47 9.16 -8.17
N VAL A 889 21.11 10.29 -8.48
CA VAL A 889 21.82 10.53 -9.74
C VAL A 889 23.16 9.76 -9.82
N ALA A 890 23.90 9.70 -8.71
CA ALA A 890 25.23 9.10 -8.60
C ALA A 890 25.33 8.09 -7.42
N PRO A 891 24.61 6.95 -7.45
CA PRO A 891 24.46 6.05 -6.30
C PRO A 891 25.74 5.31 -5.86
N SER A 892 26.78 5.33 -6.67
CA SER A 892 28.12 4.80 -6.36
C SER A 892 28.93 5.76 -5.48
N MET A 893 28.64 7.06 -5.52
CA MET A 893 29.18 8.07 -4.61
C MET A 893 28.24 8.20 -3.42
N ARG A 894 28.76 8.06 -2.20
CA ARG A 894 28.03 8.22 -0.95
C ARG A 894 28.38 9.52 -0.29
N CYS A 895 27.37 10.23 0.19
CA CYS A 895 27.53 11.48 0.90
C CYS A 895 26.96 11.34 2.32
N THR A 896 27.83 11.36 3.34
CA THR A 896 27.43 11.32 4.75
C THR A 896 27.70 12.68 5.38
N ALA A 897 26.67 13.33 5.92
CA ALA A 897 26.80 14.59 6.64
C ALA A 897 27.01 14.34 8.14
N THR A 898 27.96 15.05 8.73
CA THR A 898 28.14 15.23 10.18
C THR A 898 27.76 16.67 10.56
N GLU A 899 27.81 17.06 11.83
CA GLU A 899 27.37 18.41 12.26
C GLU A 899 28.03 19.55 11.48
N ASP A 900 29.34 19.44 11.20
CA ASP A 900 30.19 20.49 10.62
C ASP A 900 30.93 20.05 9.34
N SER A 901 30.74 18.83 8.87
CA SER A 901 31.45 18.34 7.68
C SER A 901 30.66 17.35 6.84
N LEU A 902 30.97 17.28 5.55
CA LEU A 902 30.41 16.34 4.59
C LEU A 902 31.50 15.35 4.15
N LEU A 903 31.29 14.06 4.41
CA LEU A 903 32.16 12.97 4.00
C LEU A 903 31.62 12.35 2.71
N LEU A 904 32.39 12.45 1.64
CA LEU A 904 32.15 11.77 0.38
C LEU A 904 33.03 10.53 0.31
N HIS A 905 32.47 9.41 -0.12
CA HIS A 905 33.26 8.22 -0.42
C HIS A 905 32.63 7.41 -1.54
N TRP A 906 33.47 6.75 -2.33
CA TRP A 906 33.00 5.91 -3.43
C TRP A 906 32.87 4.46 -2.97
N ARG A 907 31.76 3.82 -3.31
CA ARG A 907 31.63 2.37 -3.20
C ARG A 907 32.49 1.74 -4.28
N GLN A 908 33.76 1.55 -3.98
CA GLN A 908 34.58 0.57 -4.69
C GLN A 908 33.92 -0.80 -4.50
N PRO A 909 33.88 -1.65 -5.55
CA PRO A 909 33.61 -3.06 -5.38
C PRO A 909 34.70 -3.59 -4.46
N ASP A 910 34.36 -3.85 -3.20
CA ASP A 910 35.30 -4.41 -2.24
C ASP A 910 35.81 -5.74 -2.84
N GLY A 911 37.12 -5.85 -3.00
CA GLY A 911 37.75 -7.02 -3.61
C GLY A 911 37.52 -8.26 -2.77
N VAL A 912 36.83 -9.26 -3.33
CA VAL A 912 36.90 -10.66 -2.88
C VAL A 912 36.86 -11.59 -4.10
N GLY A 913 38.00 -12.24 -4.35
CA GLY A 913 38.17 -13.60 -4.86
C GLY A 913 37.43 -14.06 -6.13
N ASP A 914 38.18 -14.25 -7.21
CA ASP A 914 38.15 -15.45 -8.08
C ASP A 914 36.78 -15.97 -8.61
N LEU A 915 35.75 -15.13 -8.67
CA LEU A 915 34.55 -15.44 -9.44
C LEU A 915 34.77 -14.98 -10.88
N ASP A 916 34.93 -15.95 -11.80
CA ASP A 916 34.86 -15.70 -13.24
C ASP A 916 33.63 -14.83 -13.55
N GLU A 917 33.85 -13.63 -14.10
CA GLU A 917 32.77 -12.71 -14.44
C GLU A 917 31.85 -13.35 -15.48
N THR A 918 30.63 -13.70 -15.08
CA THR A 918 29.63 -14.21 -16.02
C THR A 918 29.22 -13.10 -16.98
N ALA A 919 28.92 -13.43 -18.24
CA ALA A 919 28.47 -12.44 -19.23
C ALA A 919 27.24 -11.64 -18.75
N LEU A 920 26.37 -12.25 -17.93
CA LEU A 920 25.23 -11.58 -17.30
C LEU A 920 25.68 -10.51 -16.28
N ALA A 921 26.73 -10.78 -15.51
CA ALA A 921 27.31 -9.81 -14.58
C ALA A 921 27.90 -8.61 -15.35
N VAL A 922 28.64 -8.88 -16.42
CA VAL A 922 29.22 -7.85 -17.30
C VAL A 922 28.14 -6.93 -17.86
N ALA A 923 27.04 -7.49 -18.38
CA ALA A 923 25.92 -6.71 -18.94
C ALA A 923 25.32 -5.72 -17.92
N GLY A 924 25.05 -6.17 -16.70
CA GLY A 924 24.46 -5.33 -15.65
C GLY A 924 25.43 -4.28 -15.09
N LEU A 925 26.70 -4.63 -14.89
CA LEU A 925 27.70 -3.70 -14.38
C LEU A 925 28.12 -2.65 -15.42
N THR A 926 28.15 -3.01 -16.70
CA THR A 926 28.32 -2.06 -17.80
C THR A 926 27.20 -1.01 -17.79
N ALA A 927 25.95 -1.44 -17.62
CA ALA A 927 24.81 -0.53 -17.51
C ALA A 927 24.88 0.38 -16.29
N LEU A 928 25.42 -0.11 -15.16
CA LEU A 928 25.60 0.69 -13.95
C LEU A 928 26.61 1.83 -14.14
N ALA A 929 27.69 1.57 -14.89
CA ALA A 929 28.76 2.52 -15.18
C ALA A 929 28.47 3.46 -16.35
N ALA A 930 27.44 3.17 -17.16
CA ALA A 930 27.10 3.97 -18.33
C ALA A 930 26.66 5.39 -17.94
N PRO A 931 27.06 6.43 -18.70
CA PRO A 931 26.54 7.77 -18.51
C PRO A 931 25.03 7.76 -18.75
N LEU A 932 24.29 8.42 -17.87
CA LEU A 932 22.86 8.52 -17.98
C LEU A 932 22.52 9.63 -18.96
N ALA A 933 21.98 9.30 -20.12
CA ALA A 933 21.53 10.29 -21.08
C ALA A 933 20.33 11.08 -20.49
N ALA A 934 20.59 12.26 -19.93
CA ALA A 934 19.53 13.15 -19.47
C ALA A 934 18.65 13.56 -20.67
N PRO A 935 17.30 13.49 -20.57
CA PRO A 935 16.40 14.02 -21.58
C PRO A 935 16.75 15.47 -21.96
N ALA A 936 16.78 15.79 -23.26
CA ALA A 936 17.20 17.11 -23.77
C ALA A 936 16.45 18.30 -23.16
N ASP A 937 15.21 18.09 -22.70
CA ASP A 937 14.38 19.10 -22.05
C ASP A 937 14.92 19.49 -20.66
N LEU A 938 15.49 18.51 -19.93
CA LEU A 938 16.12 18.71 -18.63
C LEU A 938 17.46 19.44 -18.76
N THR A 939 18.20 19.19 -19.85
CA THR A 939 19.47 19.86 -20.16
C THR A 939 19.27 21.36 -20.42
N ARG A 940 18.16 21.75 -21.04
CA ARG A 940 17.79 23.16 -21.27
C ARG A 940 17.43 23.88 -19.96
N GLN A 941 16.60 23.26 -19.11
CA GLN A 941 16.24 23.81 -17.79
C GLN A 941 17.46 24.00 -16.87
N ALA A 942 18.45 23.12 -16.94
CA ALA A 942 19.68 23.22 -16.14
C ALA A 942 20.57 24.42 -16.50
N GLN A 943 20.49 24.90 -17.75
CA GLN A 943 21.27 26.05 -18.24
C GLN A 943 20.68 27.39 -17.77
N ASP A 944 19.34 27.49 -17.71
CA ASP A 944 18.62 28.70 -17.30
C ASP A 944 18.66 28.95 -15.78
N ALA A 945 18.69 27.88 -14.97
CA ALA A 945 18.73 27.96 -13.49
C ALA A 945 20.15 28.05 -12.90
N SER A 946 21.16 28.37 -13.72
CA SER A 946 22.56 28.36 -13.31
C SER A 946 22.93 29.59 -12.45
N PRO A 947 23.41 29.43 -11.21
CA PRO A 947 23.95 30.55 -10.43
C PRO A 947 25.20 31.18 -11.08
N TYR A 948 25.83 30.52 -12.06
CA TYR A 948 26.92 31.10 -12.86
C TYR A 948 26.44 32.21 -13.82
N ASN A 949 25.16 32.26 -14.19
CA ASN A 949 24.62 33.26 -15.12
C ASN A 949 23.98 34.47 -14.42
N ALA A 950 23.51 34.32 -13.19
CA ALA A 950 22.89 35.42 -12.43
C ALA A 950 23.87 36.56 -12.07
N GLY A 951 25.18 36.34 -12.20
CA GLY A 951 26.23 37.34 -11.94
C GLY A 951 26.87 37.97 -13.18
N ARG A 952 26.42 37.66 -14.41
CA ARG A 952 27.04 38.19 -15.65
C ARG A 952 26.27 39.33 -16.32
N ASP A 953 25.05 39.63 -15.89
CA ASP A 953 24.22 40.72 -16.44
C ASP A 953 24.28 42.03 -15.64
N THR A 954 25.29 42.19 -14.78
CA THR A 954 25.62 43.50 -14.18
C THR A 954 27.11 43.78 -14.37
N ALA A 955 27.48 44.17 -15.59
CA ALA A 955 28.73 44.85 -15.91
C ALA A 955 28.40 46.25 -16.46
#